data_AF-A0A970UJW3-F1
#
_entry.id   AF-A0A970UJW3-F1
#
_cell.length_a   1.000
_cell.length_b   1.000
_cell.length_c   1.000
_cell.angle_alpha   90.00
_cell.angle_beta   90.00
_cell.angle_gamma   90.00
#
_symmetry.space_group_name_H-M   'P 1'
#
loop_
_entity.id
_entity.type
_entity.pdbx_description
1 polymer ?
#
loop_
_entity_poly.entity_id
_entity_poly.type
_entity_poly.pdbx_seq_one_letter_code
_entity_poly.pdbx_strand_id
1 'polypeptide(L)'
;MRRFLRGRIHKRPFVVTTAVLGLFLVAGVSIVFYLGFFQKSTQTEQIIVKSGSAGNEINGIGLNINTIPTPNMVSGASFEDSAQDRLFTVYEGAENYVYLLQDHAGSREYADGSFAGGDVRIMSLDEQGKMVQKLVSRVVAFDEIQFGPLARIDTDAAISSNIVFIQSSSVNTVAFSSEGQYVSDLTTASRQTFSVQARSPIVAFSEAGGRYCALASDWSIYTSTDGKNFNSYISSISVPSIAQTVISVDRTIIAAGDSGAIIILSDGDMLPIESGTDADLTTSCSDGKTALLAGSEGVMITTSNGMIFRKLTAEELPFPDRPVQWICSTWNNGRYILAGSSGELAIGEYDSVTGRFRFDGFLTMSARGESIFAQSVIVDASGEIILLGKSGRTYILSANRLTWKELLTQSAAPVKAIARASDGKIVLFRDGSFFSTRILTRVEYEEHLTDTAIRAGDMCFLRSDAPVFDGISRQSADGRWQAFGTDVEVQIVDDAPANGGKSSLKLFGSNPGTGEARFVSQVLNDDRSAVFVEKTFYRIELWLKQNGMRDGEVMVWLSGEFESVGTVFTEVGNNWRHYSALIVLPAKACGDQAGEIRLNVGFSGKGDLFVDRVYFGPDKYSSEMIPENYRDQISDMSPSFIRLSNVAFGKTGVASESYYYPVGNESDALTEMGEYVSRGCISLESSLRMTKQAGASPWLVIDSAAAQDQVKNLIEYFCGSISEPFGKMRIDNGTAVPWSTQFERVVFEVADSRGLFATDLQKGAYVDYMIGIMKSSPHYLDIKDRVIFLDGMDYTGGSMLSEADYHTAYLHISGLSDDIAVTGGNPSSIEIISAGYLNYYDRIPRILSRPRENIGEWIGSSGYRILNEQKTQAGILRNDTRVSAAAYVDYLLHDLGWRTSVLCVDVPFYGSEYDYYRGDFRAYDAYPDRRADVINENIQVLISSLTALNGAVSGSPLDVRIVPASRNNADGDPSEITTTEESQSTAAYAFINLDSVSVIITNTGDQPKQFRVETEFRITAITVDHYSDSGEQIVSSDRKSRNNLYTLLPGQFLVIKGKATD
;
A
#
# COMPACT_ATOMS: atom_id res chain seq x y z
N MET A 1 -64.30 7.69 84.61
CA MET A 1 -63.59 8.73 83.83
C MET A 1 -63.08 8.08 82.55
N ARG A 2 -63.60 8.43 81.36
CA ARG A 2 -63.05 9.42 80.38
C ARG A 2 -61.61 9.05 79.95
N ARG A 3 -61.20 9.01 78.67
CA ARG A 3 -61.71 9.62 77.43
C ARG A 3 -60.99 9.02 76.20
N PHE A 4 -61.70 8.93 75.08
CA PHE A 4 -61.24 8.75 73.70
C PHE A 4 -60.26 9.83 73.22
N LEU A 5 -59.46 9.54 72.17
CA LEU A 5 -59.40 10.35 70.95
C LEU A 5 -58.88 9.56 69.73
N ARG A 6 -59.72 9.51 68.68
CA ARG A 6 -59.48 8.97 67.33
C ARG A 6 -58.66 9.97 66.51
N GLY A 7 -57.57 9.51 65.87
CA GLY A 7 -56.92 10.22 64.77
C GLY A 7 -57.56 9.86 63.42
N ARG A 8 -57.97 10.86 62.64
CA ARG A 8 -58.47 10.71 61.26
C ARG A 8 -57.30 10.37 60.32
N ILE A 9 -57.30 9.18 59.74
CA ILE A 9 -56.43 8.84 58.61
C ILE A 9 -56.92 9.61 57.38
N HIS A 10 -56.03 10.40 56.76
CA HIS A 10 -56.33 11.10 55.52
C HIS A 10 -56.59 10.07 54.41
N LYS A 11 -57.81 10.08 53.85
CA LYS A 11 -58.26 9.09 52.86
C LYS A 11 -57.52 9.15 51.51
N ARG A 12 -56.87 10.27 51.18
CA ARG A 12 -56.21 10.44 49.86
C ARG A 12 -54.88 9.69 49.74
N PRO A 13 -53.91 9.82 50.68
CA PRO A 13 -52.67 9.05 50.61
C PRO A 13 -52.91 7.54 50.60
N PHE A 14 -53.79 7.05 51.47
CA PHE A 14 -54.06 5.62 51.58
C PHE A 14 -54.61 5.02 50.27
N VAL A 15 -55.57 5.70 49.63
CA VAL A 15 -56.14 5.22 48.36
C VAL A 15 -55.11 5.23 47.23
N VAL A 16 -54.23 6.23 47.16
CA VAL A 16 -53.17 6.29 46.15
C VAL A 16 -52.14 5.17 46.39
N THR A 17 -51.70 4.95 47.63
CA THR A 17 -50.75 3.88 47.93
C THR A 17 -51.34 2.51 47.65
N THR A 18 -52.60 2.25 47.98
CA THR A 18 -53.27 0.98 47.67
C THR A 18 -53.49 0.79 46.15
N ALA A 19 -53.77 1.86 45.40
CA ALA A 19 -53.92 1.80 43.95
C ALA A 19 -52.59 1.52 43.24
N VAL A 20 -51.50 2.17 43.66
CA VAL A 20 -50.15 1.92 43.12
C VAL A 20 -49.70 0.50 43.45
N LEU A 21 -49.90 0.05 44.70
CA LEU A 21 -49.57 -1.33 45.08
C LEU A 21 -50.40 -2.35 44.29
N GLY A 22 -51.69 -2.07 44.08
CA GLY A 22 -52.57 -2.89 43.24
C GLY A 22 -52.11 -2.94 41.78
N LEU A 23 -51.67 -1.82 41.22
CA LEU A 23 -51.14 -1.75 39.85
C LEU A 23 -49.86 -2.56 39.71
N PHE A 24 -48.93 -2.46 40.67
CA PHE A 24 -47.70 -3.26 40.70
C PHE A 24 -48.00 -4.75 40.85
N LEU A 25 -48.99 -5.11 41.65
CA LEU A 25 -49.37 -6.51 41.88
C LEU A 25 -50.08 -7.10 40.66
N VAL A 26 -50.93 -6.32 39.98
CA VAL A 26 -51.55 -6.73 38.70
C VAL A 26 -50.49 -6.84 37.62
N ALA A 27 -49.58 -5.87 37.47
CA ALA A 27 -48.47 -5.96 36.52
C ALA A 27 -47.57 -7.18 36.81
N GLY A 28 -47.25 -7.44 38.07
CA GLY A 28 -46.47 -8.61 38.49
C GLY A 28 -47.18 -9.93 38.18
N VAL A 29 -48.48 -10.04 38.49
CA VAL A 29 -49.29 -11.22 38.18
C VAL A 29 -49.45 -11.39 36.67
N SER A 30 -49.66 -10.31 35.91
CA SER A 30 -49.73 -10.34 34.44
C SER A 30 -48.40 -10.75 33.82
N ILE A 31 -47.25 -10.34 34.35
CA ILE A 31 -45.92 -10.80 33.91
C ILE A 31 -45.74 -12.29 34.20
N VAL A 32 -46.12 -12.75 35.41
CA VAL A 32 -46.03 -14.18 35.77
C VAL A 32 -46.99 -15.02 34.92
N PHE A 33 -48.20 -14.54 34.63
CA PHE A 33 -49.14 -15.21 33.73
C PHE A 33 -48.68 -15.17 32.27
N TYR A 34 -48.09 -14.06 31.82
CA TYR A 34 -47.53 -13.95 30.47
C TYR A 34 -46.35 -14.92 30.29
N LEU A 35 -45.48 -15.03 31.30
CA LEU A 35 -44.37 -16.00 31.33
C LEU A 35 -44.86 -17.46 31.48
N GLY A 36 -45.93 -17.70 32.24
CA GLY A 36 -46.41 -19.05 32.57
C GLY A 36 -47.42 -19.66 31.59
N PHE A 37 -48.22 -18.86 30.87
CA PHE A 37 -49.30 -19.36 29.99
C PHE A 37 -48.94 -19.36 28.49
N PHE A 38 -47.94 -18.57 28.07
CA PHE A 38 -47.46 -18.54 26.67
C PHE A 38 -46.23 -19.43 26.40
N GLN A 39 -45.69 -20.12 27.42
CA GLN A 39 -44.79 -21.25 27.17
C GLN A 39 -45.61 -22.47 26.70
N LYS A 40 -46.08 -22.44 25.44
CA LYS A 40 -46.28 -23.67 24.67
C LYS A 40 -45.01 -24.48 24.84
N SER A 41 -45.13 -25.74 25.28
CA SER A 41 -44.03 -26.66 25.57
C SER A 41 -42.85 -26.44 24.63
N THR A 42 -41.86 -25.68 25.09
CA THR A 42 -40.65 -25.41 24.34
C THR A 42 -39.97 -26.75 24.17
N GLN A 43 -39.95 -27.19 22.92
CA GLN A 43 -39.22 -28.34 22.45
C GLN A 43 -37.79 -28.22 22.97
N THR A 44 -37.45 -29.03 23.98
CA THR A 44 -36.12 -28.98 24.60
C THR A 44 -35.15 -29.69 23.68
N GLU A 45 -34.21 -28.94 23.10
CA GLU A 45 -33.12 -29.50 22.30
C GLU A 45 -32.15 -30.25 23.21
N GLN A 46 -31.59 -31.38 22.77
CA GLN A 46 -30.62 -32.15 23.53
C GLN A 46 -29.25 -32.04 22.87
N ILE A 47 -28.28 -31.48 23.59
CA ILE A 47 -26.90 -31.29 23.15
C ILE A 47 -26.07 -32.42 23.75
N ILE A 48 -25.55 -33.28 22.89
CA ILE A 48 -24.76 -34.44 23.27
C ILE A 48 -23.30 -34.16 22.91
N VAL A 49 -22.42 -34.19 23.92
CA VAL A 49 -20.97 -34.03 23.75
C VAL A 49 -20.29 -35.39 23.89
N LYS A 50 -19.49 -35.75 22.88
CA LYS A 50 -18.80 -37.04 22.79
C LYS A 50 -17.29 -36.88 22.71
N SER A 51 -16.56 -37.94 23.03
CA SER A 51 -15.11 -37.97 22.76
C SER A 51 -14.87 -37.91 21.26
N GLY A 52 -14.29 -36.80 20.79
CA GLY A 52 -13.81 -36.67 19.42
C GLY A 52 -12.51 -37.46 19.20
N SER A 53 -12.18 -37.72 17.93
CA SER A 53 -10.86 -38.22 17.52
C SER A 53 -9.81 -37.19 17.89
N ALA A 54 -9.06 -37.42 18.97
CA ALA A 54 -8.04 -36.49 19.44
C ALA A 54 -6.85 -36.46 18.47
N GLY A 55 -6.77 -35.41 17.66
CA GLY A 55 -5.51 -34.93 17.10
C GLY A 55 -4.81 -34.03 18.10
N ASN A 56 -3.49 -34.19 18.26
CA ASN A 56 -2.64 -33.24 18.99
C ASN A 56 -2.47 -31.96 18.18
N GLU A 57 -3.56 -31.22 17.94
CA GLU A 57 -3.53 -29.99 17.16
C GLU A 57 -3.47 -28.76 18.06
N ILE A 58 -2.76 -27.76 17.55
CA ILE A 58 -2.55 -26.48 18.21
C ILE A 58 -3.79 -25.64 17.92
N ASN A 59 -4.73 -25.59 18.87
CA ASN A 59 -5.95 -24.81 18.72
C ASN A 59 -5.93 -23.56 19.59
N GLY A 60 -6.43 -22.45 19.05
CA GLY A 60 -6.60 -21.24 19.85
C GLY A 60 -7.12 -20.05 19.07
N ILE A 61 -7.58 -19.06 19.83
CA ILE A 61 -7.94 -17.74 19.32
C ILE A 61 -6.79 -16.79 19.66
N GLY A 62 -6.33 -16.06 18.66
CA GLY A 62 -5.28 -15.05 18.78
C GLY A 62 -5.78 -13.66 18.41
N LEU A 63 -4.91 -12.67 18.56
CA LEU A 63 -5.14 -11.30 18.13
C LEU A 63 -4.15 -10.92 17.04
N ASN A 64 -4.62 -10.30 15.97
CA ASN A 64 -3.76 -9.62 15.03
C ASN A 64 -3.63 -8.14 15.41
N ILE A 65 -2.41 -7.70 15.70
CA ILE A 65 -2.10 -6.32 16.09
C ILE A 65 -1.37 -5.66 14.92
N ASN A 66 -2.08 -4.83 14.18
CA ASN A 66 -1.54 -4.08 13.04
C ASN A 66 -0.87 -2.76 13.44
N THR A 67 -1.31 -2.17 14.55
CA THR A 67 -0.83 -0.88 15.08
C THR A 67 -0.89 -0.90 16.61
N ILE A 68 0.08 -0.28 17.27
CA ILE A 68 0.08 -0.09 18.72
C ILE A 68 0.13 1.41 18.99
N PRO A 69 -0.78 1.99 19.79
CA PRO A 69 -0.77 3.41 20.07
C PRO A 69 0.47 3.83 20.86
N THR A 70 0.96 5.03 20.60
CA THR A 70 2.02 5.69 21.39
C THR A 70 1.41 6.85 22.19
N PRO A 71 1.85 7.09 23.43
CA PRO A 71 1.44 8.26 24.21
C PRO A 71 2.24 9.52 23.83
N ASN A 72 3.02 9.49 22.75
CA ASN A 72 3.65 10.66 22.18
C ASN A 72 2.69 11.33 21.20
N MET A 73 2.53 12.64 21.29
CA MET A 73 1.76 13.46 20.36
C MET A 73 2.64 14.04 19.25
N VAL A 74 3.95 13.83 19.35
CA VAL A 74 4.95 14.25 18.38
C VAL A 74 5.22 13.10 17.42
N SER A 75 5.18 13.38 16.13
CA SER A 75 5.56 12.41 15.10
C SER A 75 6.98 12.66 14.58
N GLY A 76 7.66 11.64 14.03
CA GLY A 76 9.06 11.77 13.61
C GLY A 76 9.98 12.25 14.75
N ALA A 77 9.70 11.82 15.98
CA ALA A 77 10.29 12.34 17.23
C ALA A 77 11.80 12.08 17.38
N SER A 78 12.33 11.07 16.69
CA SER A 78 13.74 10.68 16.69
C SER A 78 14.50 11.07 15.42
N PHE A 79 13.82 11.68 14.44
CA PHE A 79 14.45 12.12 13.20
C PHE A 79 15.22 11.01 12.46
N GLU A 80 14.77 9.76 12.60
CA GLU A 80 15.31 8.63 11.87
C GLU A 80 15.06 8.77 10.37
N ASP A 81 16.01 8.32 9.56
CA ASP A 81 15.87 8.36 8.12
C ASP A 81 14.69 7.50 7.66
N SER A 82 14.04 7.94 6.59
CA SER A 82 12.99 7.17 5.95
C SER A 82 13.55 6.32 4.84
N ALA A 83 13.14 5.06 4.74
CA ALA A 83 13.59 4.22 3.65
C ALA A 83 12.68 4.39 2.44
N GLN A 84 13.27 4.38 1.26
CA GLN A 84 12.59 4.27 -0.02
C GLN A 84 13.04 2.97 -0.67
N ASP A 85 12.12 2.00 -0.75
CA ASP A 85 12.38 0.69 -1.32
C ASP A 85 11.63 0.52 -2.65
N ARG A 86 12.28 -0.04 -3.65
CA ARG A 86 11.66 -0.41 -4.93
C ARG A 86 12.16 -1.75 -5.43
N LEU A 87 11.24 -2.51 -6.03
CA LEU A 87 11.54 -3.73 -6.75
C LEU A 87 11.42 -3.49 -8.24
N PHE A 88 12.44 -3.91 -8.98
CA PHE A 88 12.45 -3.91 -10.43
C PHE A 88 12.73 -5.32 -10.96
N THR A 89 12.29 -5.56 -12.20
CA THR A 89 12.72 -6.74 -12.96
C THR A 89 13.97 -6.40 -13.77
N VAL A 90 15.02 -7.20 -13.64
CA VAL A 90 16.24 -7.06 -14.43
C VAL A 90 15.94 -7.39 -15.89
N TYR A 91 16.31 -6.48 -16.78
CA TYR A 91 16.32 -6.69 -18.22
C TYR A 91 17.61 -7.38 -18.66
N GLU A 92 18.76 -6.87 -18.20
CA GLU A 92 20.09 -7.39 -18.51
C GLU A 92 21.07 -6.96 -17.41
N GLY A 93 22.07 -7.78 -17.12
CA GLY A 93 23.11 -7.45 -16.15
C GLY A 93 24.51 -7.63 -16.71
N ALA A 94 25.43 -6.82 -16.20
CA ALA A 94 26.86 -6.86 -16.47
C ALA A 94 27.63 -6.99 -15.14
N GLU A 95 28.97 -6.87 -15.19
CA GLU A 95 29.82 -7.06 -14.00
C GLU A 95 29.50 -6.04 -12.89
N ASN A 96 29.24 -4.77 -13.22
CA ASN A 96 29.04 -3.67 -12.25
C ASN A 96 27.76 -2.85 -12.46
N TYR A 97 26.88 -3.27 -13.36
CA TYR A 97 25.60 -2.58 -13.55
C TYR A 97 24.51 -3.52 -14.03
N VAL A 98 23.26 -3.11 -13.81
CA VAL A 98 22.06 -3.74 -14.37
C VAL A 98 21.20 -2.72 -15.09
N TYR A 99 20.57 -3.19 -16.17
CA TYR A 99 19.44 -2.52 -16.78
C TYR A 99 18.15 -3.11 -16.23
N LEU A 100 17.22 -2.25 -15.85
CA LEU A 100 15.96 -2.59 -15.22
C LEU A 100 14.81 -2.22 -16.16
N LEU A 101 13.78 -3.07 -16.18
CA LEU A 101 12.51 -2.76 -16.82
C LEU A 101 11.79 -1.69 -15.99
N GLN A 102 11.35 -0.63 -16.65
CA GLN A 102 10.48 0.37 -16.02
C GLN A 102 9.08 -0.23 -15.84
N ASP A 103 8.45 0.08 -14.71
CA ASP A 103 7.06 -0.32 -14.47
C ASP A 103 6.13 0.47 -15.40
N HIS A 104 5.14 -0.21 -15.97
CA HIS A 104 4.32 0.32 -17.07
C HIS A 104 3.31 1.42 -16.63
N ALA A 105 3.27 1.76 -15.34
CA ALA A 105 2.28 2.66 -14.75
C ALA A 105 2.49 4.16 -15.01
N GLY A 106 3.57 4.57 -15.70
CA GLY A 106 3.71 5.93 -16.23
C GLY A 106 3.94 7.05 -15.20
N SER A 107 3.94 6.79 -13.89
CA SER A 107 4.43 7.74 -12.88
C SER A 107 5.95 7.58 -12.74
N ARG A 108 6.70 8.51 -13.32
CA ARG A 108 8.14 8.65 -13.09
C ARG A 108 8.37 9.37 -11.78
N GLU A 109 8.50 8.57 -10.73
CA GLU A 109 8.64 9.06 -9.36
C GLU A 109 10.10 9.40 -8.99
N TYR A 110 11.06 8.95 -9.80
CA TYR A 110 12.48 8.98 -9.45
C TYR A 110 13.26 9.93 -10.34
N ALA A 111 14.22 10.65 -9.77
CA ALA A 111 15.22 11.38 -10.55
C ALA A 111 16.53 10.57 -10.64
N ASP A 112 17.41 10.95 -11.56
CA ASP A 112 18.79 10.47 -11.54
C ASP A 112 19.41 10.72 -10.16
N GLY A 113 20.10 9.70 -9.64
CA GLY A 113 20.72 9.74 -8.32
C GLY A 113 19.82 9.37 -7.13
N SER A 114 18.51 9.14 -7.31
CA SER A 114 17.57 8.89 -6.19
C SER A 114 17.95 7.71 -5.28
N PHE A 115 18.72 6.75 -5.79
CA PHE A 115 19.21 5.60 -5.04
C PHE A 115 20.72 5.60 -4.79
N ALA A 116 21.44 6.64 -5.22
CA ALA A 116 22.90 6.68 -5.06
C ALA A 116 23.31 6.69 -3.58
N GLY A 117 24.28 5.85 -3.23
CA GLY A 117 24.73 5.63 -1.85
C GLY A 117 23.91 4.62 -1.04
N GLY A 118 22.72 4.25 -1.55
CA GLY A 118 21.85 3.22 -0.97
C GLY A 118 22.27 1.80 -1.32
N ASP A 119 21.39 0.84 -1.06
CA ASP A 119 21.63 -0.59 -1.24
C ASP A 119 20.96 -1.14 -2.50
N VAL A 120 21.63 -2.09 -3.14
CA VAL A 120 21.08 -2.94 -4.19
C VAL A 120 21.22 -4.41 -3.81
N ARG A 121 20.14 -5.16 -3.98
CA ARG A 121 20.15 -6.61 -3.83
C ARG A 121 19.49 -7.27 -5.04
N ILE A 122 20.15 -8.28 -5.60
CA ILE A 122 19.61 -9.03 -6.74
C ILE A 122 19.35 -10.48 -6.34
N MET A 123 18.12 -10.91 -6.58
CA MET A 123 17.62 -12.25 -6.31
C MET A 123 17.18 -12.93 -7.59
N SER A 124 17.33 -14.25 -7.65
CA SER A 124 17.04 -15.07 -8.84
C SER A 124 16.50 -16.41 -8.40
N LEU A 125 15.72 -17.04 -9.27
CA LEU A 125 15.50 -18.47 -9.20
C LEU A 125 16.69 -19.19 -9.86
N ASP A 126 17.18 -20.25 -9.25
CA ASP A 126 18.16 -21.15 -9.87
C ASP A 126 17.48 -22.15 -10.84
N GLU A 127 18.27 -23.06 -11.42
CA GLU A 127 17.78 -24.05 -12.39
C GLU A 127 16.78 -25.05 -11.77
N GLN A 128 16.76 -25.17 -10.44
CA GLN A 128 15.86 -26.03 -9.68
C GLN A 128 14.62 -25.26 -9.18
N GLY A 129 14.51 -23.97 -9.48
CA GLY A 129 13.42 -23.12 -9.01
C GLY A 129 13.58 -22.66 -7.57
N LYS A 130 14.77 -22.77 -6.98
CA LYS A 130 15.05 -22.26 -5.63
C LYS A 130 15.55 -20.82 -5.69
N MET A 131 15.13 -20.02 -4.73
CA MET A 131 15.55 -18.63 -4.62
C MET A 131 16.99 -18.52 -4.12
N VAL A 132 17.80 -17.72 -4.82
CA VAL A 132 19.19 -17.42 -4.47
C VAL A 132 19.45 -15.93 -4.57
N GLN A 133 20.23 -15.42 -3.62
CA GLN A 133 20.76 -14.05 -3.67
C GLN A 133 22.05 -14.04 -4.47
N LYS A 134 22.07 -13.32 -5.59
CA LYS A 134 23.24 -13.23 -6.48
C LYS A 134 24.16 -12.06 -6.13
N LEU A 135 23.62 -10.97 -5.60
CA LEU A 135 24.35 -9.74 -5.29
C LEU A 135 23.72 -9.03 -4.10
N VAL A 136 24.56 -8.45 -3.24
CA VAL A 136 24.23 -7.36 -2.31
C VAL A 136 25.37 -6.36 -2.37
N SER A 137 25.09 -5.12 -2.75
CA SER A 137 26.11 -4.09 -2.91
C SER A 137 25.53 -2.70 -2.68
N ARG A 138 26.36 -1.66 -2.78
CA ARG A 138 25.90 -0.27 -2.76
C ARG A 138 25.72 0.28 -4.17
N VAL A 139 24.70 1.11 -4.33
CA VAL A 139 24.41 1.81 -5.59
C VAL A 139 25.39 2.98 -5.73
N VAL A 140 26.18 2.96 -6.80
CA VAL A 140 27.09 4.05 -7.19
C VAL A 140 26.34 5.11 -7.99
N ALA A 141 25.52 4.67 -8.94
CA ALA A 141 24.75 5.57 -9.78
C ALA A 141 23.38 4.96 -10.12
N PHE A 142 22.37 5.82 -10.15
CA PHE A 142 21.03 5.50 -10.61
C PHE A 142 20.70 6.45 -11.76
N ASP A 143 20.70 5.93 -12.98
CA ASP A 143 20.25 6.66 -14.16
C ASP A 143 18.82 6.20 -14.48
N GLU A 144 17.83 7.04 -14.18
CA GLU A 144 16.41 6.68 -14.32
C GLU A 144 16.08 6.29 -15.78
N ILE A 145 16.68 7.02 -16.72
CA ILE A 145 16.37 6.97 -18.14
C ILE A 145 17.67 6.99 -18.94
N GLN A 146 17.97 5.89 -19.61
CA GLN A 146 19.07 5.74 -20.58
C GLN A 146 18.62 4.83 -21.73
N PHE A 147 19.40 4.82 -22.83
CA PHE A 147 19.29 3.71 -23.76
C PHE A 147 19.81 2.44 -23.11
N GLY A 148 19.03 1.37 -23.22
CA GLY A 148 19.48 0.03 -22.92
C GLY A 148 20.54 -0.48 -23.89
N PRO A 149 20.97 -1.74 -23.73
CA PRO A 149 21.92 -2.41 -24.61
C PRO A 149 21.51 -2.29 -26.07
N LEU A 150 22.46 -1.87 -26.92
CA LEU A 150 22.24 -1.66 -28.35
C LEU A 150 22.44 -2.98 -29.09
N ALA A 151 21.35 -3.62 -29.51
CA ALA A 151 21.41 -4.82 -30.34
C ALA A 151 21.61 -4.42 -31.81
N ARG A 152 22.71 -4.86 -32.43
CA ARG A 152 22.95 -4.61 -33.87
C ARG A 152 21.91 -5.35 -34.70
N ILE A 153 21.30 -4.66 -35.66
CA ILE A 153 20.46 -5.24 -36.69
C ILE A 153 21.34 -5.47 -37.91
N ASP A 154 21.68 -6.72 -38.19
CA ASP A 154 22.46 -7.06 -39.38
C ASP A 154 21.66 -6.77 -40.65
N THR A 155 22.24 -5.99 -41.56
CA THR A 155 21.69 -5.72 -42.89
C THR A 155 22.73 -6.11 -43.93
N ASP A 156 22.30 -6.46 -45.14
CA ASP A 156 23.22 -6.73 -46.24
C ASP A 156 24.16 -5.53 -46.45
N ALA A 157 25.47 -5.78 -46.60
CA ALA A 157 26.53 -4.77 -46.60
C ALA A 157 26.42 -3.72 -47.73
N ALA A 158 25.50 -3.90 -48.68
CA ALA A 158 25.32 -3.02 -49.83
C ALA A 158 24.69 -1.65 -49.48
N ILE A 159 24.05 -1.49 -48.32
CA ILE A 159 23.35 -0.25 -47.92
C ILE A 159 24.30 0.74 -47.24
N SER A 160 25.57 0.70 -47.65
CA SER A 160 26.62 1.55 -47.10
C SER A 160 26.47 2.97 -47.64
N SER A 161 25.72 3.78 -46.89
CA SER A 161 26.25 5.04 -46.31
C SER A 161 25.36 6.28 -46.36
N ASN A 162 24.03 6.20 -46.55
CA ASN A 162 23.22 7.41 -46.31
C ASN A 162 21.75 7.21 -45.97
N ILE A 163 21.43 6.29 -45.05
CA ILE A 163 20.09 6.26 -44.46
C ILE A 163 19.89 7.54 -43.64
N VAL A 164 18.86 8.31 -44.00
CA VAL A 164 18.52 9.59 -43.36
C VAL A 164 17.15 9.53 -42.69
N PHE A 165 16.29 8.59 -43.12
CA PHE A 165 14.92 8.48 -42.62
C PHE A 165 14.59 7.07 -42.18
N ILE A 166 13.84 6.94 -41.10
CA ILE A 166 13.24 5.68 -40.66
C ILE A 166 11.80 6.01 -40.27
N GLN A 167 10.84 5.23 -40.77
CA GLN A 167 9.43 5.36 -40.40
C GLN A 167 8.83 3.98 -40.18
N SER A 168 7.84 3.92 -39.29
CA SER A 168 7.20 2.68 -38.89
C SER A 168 5.69 2.83 -38.89
N SER A 169 5.04 1.83 -39.47
CA SER A 169 3.61 1.55 -39.30
C SER A 169 3.41 0.56 -38.14
N SER A 170 2.17 0.17 -37.90
CA SER A 170 1.83 -0.91 -36.96
C SER A 170 2.40 -2.28 -37.35
N VAL A 171 2.74 -2.50 -38.62
CA VAL A 171 3.13 -3.83 -39.15
C VAL A 171 4.54 -3.89 -39.72
N ASN A 172 5.11 -2.76 -40.13
CA ASN A 172 6.38 -2.70 -40.85
C ASN A 172 7.20 -1.47 -40.41
N THR A 173 8.53 -1.57 -40.50
CA THR A 173 9.49 -0.48 -40.29
C THR A 173 10.39 -0.38 -41.52
N VAL A 174 10.42 0.81 -42.13
CA VAL A 174 11.14 1.09 -43.37
C VAL A 174 12.22 2.14 -43.10
N ALA A 175 13.44 1.89 -43.56
CA ALA A 175 14.53 2.85 -43.54
C ALA A 175 14.91 3.27 -44.96
N PHE A 176 15.00 4.57 -45.21
CA PHE A 176 15.14 5.16 -46.54
C PHE A 176 16.40 6.02 -46.63
N SER A 177 17.16 5.85 -47.72
CA SER A 177 18.35 6.64 -48.02
C SER A 177 18.02 7.86 -48.85
N SER A 178 18.88 8.88 -48.78
CA SER A 178 18.75 10.06 -49.65
C SER A 178 18.86 9.73 -51.14
N GLU A 179 19.43 8.58 -51.50
CA GLU A 179 19.67 8.15 -52.89
C GLU A 179 18.56 7.25 -53.45
N GLY A 180 17.53 6.95 -52.65
CA GLY A 180 16.42 6.10 -53.09
C GLY A 180 16.56 4.61 -52.75
N GLN A 181 17.61 4.20 -52.04
CA GLN A 181 17.72 2.83 -51.51
C GLN A 181 16.94 2.73 -50.20
N TYR A 182 16.27 1.60 -49.95
CA TYR A 182 15.54 1.40 -48.70
C TYR A 182 15.53 -0.06 -48.22
N VAL A 183 15.37 -0.22 -46.90
CA VAL A 183 15.15 -1.51 -46.23
C VAL A 183 13.71 -1.56 -45.76
N SER A 184 12.98 -2.59 -46.17
CA SER A 184 11.69 -2.94 -45.58
C SER A 184 11.85 -4.03 -44.53
N ASP A 185 10.89 -4.11 -43.62
CA ASP A 185 10.78 -5.11 -42.55
C ASP A 185 12.01 -5.11 -41.62
N LEU A 186 12.57 -3.92 -41.37
CA LEU A 186 13.87 -3.72 -40.72
C LEU A 186 14.01 -4.44 -39.36
N THR A 187 12.92 -4.55 -38.61
CA THR A 187 12.91 -5.18 -37.27
C THR A 187 12.60 -6.67 -37.28
N THR A 188 12.44 -7.26 -38.47
CA THR A 188 12.09 -8.68 -38.62
C THR A 188 13.20 -9.46 -39.33
N ALA A 189 13.12 -10.79 -39.26
CA ALA A 189 14.01 -11.65 -40.03
C ALA A 189 13.79 -11.58 -41.55
N SER A 190 12.63 -11.09 -42.03
CA SER A 190 12.29 -11.00 -43.46
C SER A 190 12.73 -9.70 -44.13
N ARG A 191 13.67 -8.97 -43.51
CA ARG A 191 14.24 -7.73 -44.04
C ARG A 191 14.72 -7.88 -45.48
N GLN A 192 14.35 -6.92 -46.32
CA GLN A 192 14.67 -6.92 -47.74
C GLN A 192 15.12 -5.52 -48.18
N THR A 193 16.13 -5.50 -49.04
CA THR A 193 16.68 -4.27 -49.63
C THR A 193 16.05 -4.02 -50.98
N PHE A 194 15.63 -2.80 -51.21
CA PHE A 194 15.01 -2.34 -52.44
C PHE A 194 15.61 -0.99 -52.86
N SER A 195 15.24 -0.54 -54.06
CA SER A 195 15.65 0.77 -54.57
C SER A 195 14.53 1.34 -55.44
N VAL A 196 14.22 2.62 -55.22
CA VAL A 196 13.46 3.42 -56.16
C VAL A 196 14.43 4.13 -57.10
N GLN A 197 14.09 4.24 -58.38
CA GLN A 197 14.88 4.99 -59.36
C GLN A 197 14.67 6.50 -59.18
N ALA A 198 15.19 7.05 -58.08
CA ALA A 198 15.10 8.47 -57.78
C ALA A 198 16.01 9.28 -58.72
N ARG A 199 15.46 10.31 -59.37
CA ARG A 199 16.22 11.24 -60.23
C ARG A 199 16.95 12.32 -59.44
N SER A 200 16.44 12.63 -58.27
CA SER A 200 16.93 13.65 -57.36
C SER A 200 16.91 13.11 -55.92
N PRO A 201 17.71 13.69 -55.00
CA PRO A 201 17.77 13.21 -53.63
C PRO A 201 16.42 13.22 -52.92
N ILE A 202 16.17 12.19 -52.11
CA ILE A 202 15.03 12.12 -51.20
C ILE A 202 15.25 13.10 -50.04
N VAL A 203 14.27 13.98 -49.83
CA VAL A 203 14.32 15.07 -48.83
C VAL A 203 13.37 14.85 -47.66
N ALA A 204 12.31 14.06 -47.84
CA ALA A 204 11.38 13.72 -46.77
C ALA A 204 10.82 12.29 -46.92
N PHE A 205 10.49 11.68 -45.78
CA PHE A 205 9.86 10.38 -45.70
C PHE A 205 8.93 10.30 -44.49
N SER A 206 7.69 9.88 -44.71
CA SER A 206 6.64 9.82 -43.69
C SER A 206 5.85 8.52 -43.76
N GLU A 207 5.27 8.13 -42.63
CA GLU A 207 4.20 7.14 -42.55
C GLU A 207 2.98 7.81 -41.90
N ALA A 208 1.80 7.58 -42.47
CA ALA A 208 0.53 7.90 -41.82
C ALA A 208 -0.56 6.96 -42.35
N GLY A 209 -1.41 6.47 -41.45
CA GLY A 209 -2.56 5.63 -41.82
C GLY A 209 -2.20 4.34 -42.57
N GLY A 210 -1.01 3.78 -42.36
CA GLY A 210 -0.52 2.58 -43.06
C GLY A 210 0.10 2.85 -44.44
N ARG A 211 0.36 4.12 -44.78
CA ARG A 211 0.93 4.52 -46.08
C ARG A 211 2.26 5.23 -45.92
N TYR A 212 3.27 4.70 -46.58
CA TYR A 212 4.59 5.31 -46.70
C TYR A 212 4.63 6.27 -47.88
N CYS A 213 5.21 7.44 -47.67
CA CYS A 213 5.40 8.47 -48.69
C CYS A 213 6.84 9.00 -48.62
N ALA A 214 7.55 9.02 -49.74
CA ALA A 214 8.86 9.65 -49.89
C ALA A 214 8.78 10.79 -50.92
N LEU A 215 9.51 11.87 -50.69
CA LEU A 215 9.55 13.05 -51.54
C LEU A 215 10.98 13.34 -51.97
N ALA A 216 11.19 13.51 -53.27
CA ALA A 216 12.45 13.97 -53.83
C ALA A 216 12.50 15.51 -53.94
N SER A 217 13.71 16.07 -54.00
CA SER A 217 13.92 17.52 -54.11
C SER A 217 13.38 18.14 -55.41
N ASP A 218 13.12 17.33 -56.43
CA ASP A 218 12.44 17.73 -57.68
C ASP A 218 10.91 17.59 -57.61
N TRP A 219 10.37 17.45 -56.40
CA TRP A 219 8.96 17.23 -56.10
C TRP A 219 8.38 15.90 -56.57
N SER A 220 9.18 14.94 -57.03
CA SER A 220 8.70 13.59 -57.32
C SER A 220 8.25 12.88 -56.04
N ILE A 221 7.09 12.23 -56.07
CA ILE A 221 6.50 11.52 -54.93
C ILE A 221 6.58 10.01 -55.17
N TYR A 222 6.99 9.26 -54.14
CA TYR A 222 6.98 7.80 -54.13
C TYR A 222 6.06 7.33 -53.01
N THR A 223 5.17 6.37 -53.27
CA THR A 223 4.26 5.88 -52.24
C THR A 223 4.08 4.38 -52.24
N SER A 224 3.88 3.82 -51.05
CA SER A 224 3.71 2.40 -50.80
C SER A 224 2.74 2.15 -49.64
N THR A 225 1.92 1.12 -49.74
CA THR A 225 1.02 0.66 -48.66
C THR A 225 1.56 -0.56 -47.90
N ASP A 226 2.61 -1.19 -48.42
CA ASP A 226 3.25 -2.37 -47.81
C ASP A 226 4.69 -2.08 -47.34
N GLY A 227 5.25 -0.92 -47.70
CA GLY A 227 6.63 -0.55 -47.42
C GLY A 227 7.66 -1.26 -48.33
N LYS A 228 7.20 -2.07 -49.28
CA LYS A 228 8.03 -2.89 -50.18
C LYS A 228 7.93 -2.41 -51.62
N ASN A 229 6.73 -2.14 -52.10
CA ASN A 229 6.47 -1.76 -53.49
C ASN A 229 6.12 -0.28 -53.55
N PHE A 230 7.06 0.55 -54.01
CA PHE A 230 6.85 1.99 -54.17
C PHE A 230 6.46 2.33 -55.61
N ASN A 231 5.31 2.98 -55.78
CA ASN A 231 4.90 3.60 -57.03
C ASN A 231 5.53 4.99 -57.14
N SER A 232 6.05 5.36 -58.31
CA SER A 232 6.69 6.65 -58.56
C SER A 232 5.80 7.58 -59.39
N TYR A 233 5.72 8.84 -58.94
CA TYR A 233 4.98 9.92 -59.58
C TYR A 233 5.93 11.08 -59.79
N ILE A 234 6.33 11.28 -61.05
CA ILE A 234 7.34 12.27 -61.42
C ILE A 234 6.64 13.60 -61.67
N SER A 235 7.05 14.64 -60.95
CA SER A 235 6.50 15.98 -61.15
C SER A 235 6.86 16.51 -62.54
N SER A 236 5.86 16.95 -63.29
CA SER A 236 6.05 17.81 -64.47
C SER A 236 5.83 19.30 -64.14
N ILE A 237 5.50 19.59 -62.88
CA ILE A 237 5.18 20.92 -62.38
C ILE A 237 6.50 21.59 -62.00
N SER A 238 6.83 22.69 -62.68
CA SER A 238 7.97 23.53 -62.30
C SER A 238 7.55 24.40 -61.10
N VAL A 239 7.94 23.97 -59.90
CA VAL A 239 7.78 24.76 -58.69
C VAL A 239 9.11 25.43 -58.37
N PRO A 240 9.18 26.77 -58.24
CA PRO A 240 10.42 27.49 -57.96
C PRO A 240 10.90 27.37 -56.50
N SER A 241 10.30 26.49 -55.70
CA SER A 241 10.57 26.32 -54.27
C SER A 241 11.14 24.94 -53.94
N ILE A 242 11.79 24.84 -52.79
CA ILE A 242 12.42 23.61 -52.30
C ILE A 242 11.37 22.75 -51.59
N ALA A 243 11.27 21.48 -51.99
CA ALA A 243 10.45 20.48 -51.30
C ALA A 243 11.04 20.18 -49.91
N GLN A 244 10.19 20.15 -48.87
CA GLN A 244 10.64 20.00 -47.48
C GLN A 244 9.98 18.83 -46.74
N THR A 245 8.67 18.59 -46.95
CA THR A 245 7.92 17.61 -46.16
C THR A 245 6.86 16.90 -46.99
N VAL A 246 6.49 15.68 -46.58
CA VAL A 246 5.44 14.87 -47.20
C VAL A 246 4.64 14.16 -46.12
N ILE A 247 3.33 14.01 -46.32
CA ILE A 247 2.44 13.26 -45.45
C ILE A 247 1.24 12.73 -46.25
N SER A 248 0.44 11.84 -45.67
CA SER A 248 -0.83 11.41 -46.27
C SER A 248 -2.03 11.63 -45.36
N VAL A 249 -3.17 11.87 -46.00
CA VAL A 249 -4.50 11.93 -45.40
C VAL A 249 -5.43 11.09 -46.27
N ASP A 250 -5.96 10.01 -45.71
CA ASP A 250 -6.73 9.01 -46.44
C ASP A 250 -6.02 8.56 -47.74
N ARG A 251 -6.55 8.93 -48.91
CA ARG A 251 -5.99 8.56 -50.21
C ARG A 251 -5.10 9.63 -50.81
N THR A 252 -5.08 10.82 -50.26
CA THR A 252 -4.36 11.98 -50.78
C THR A 252 -3.00 12.11 -50.11
N ILE A 253 -1.97 12.33 -50.91
CA ILE A 253 -0.61 12.61 -50.43
C ILE A 253 -0.36 14.09 -50.60
N ILE A 254 0.24 14.71 -49.59
CA ILE A 254 0.50 16.13 -49.52
C ILE A 254 2.00 16.31 -49.43
N ALA A 255 2.61 16.95 -50.41
CA ALA A 255 3.99 17.42 -50.38
C ALA A 255 3.98 18.95 -50.19
N ALA A 256 4.85 19.46 -49.31
CA ALA A 256 4.94 20.88 -49.04
C ALA A 256 6.40 21.34 -48.93
N GLY A 257 6.61 22.65 -49.09
CA GLY A 257 7.94 23.23 -49.18
C GLY A 257 7.98 24.73 -48.91
N ASP A 258 9.05 25.36 -49.39
CA ASP A 258 9.30 26.79 -49.20
C ASP A 258 8.21 27.65 -49.86
N SER A 259 8.06 28.89 -49.36
CA SER A 259 7.09 29.87 -49.86
C SER A 259 5.64 29.35 -49.86
N GLY A 260 5.31 28.47 -48.90
CA GLY A 260 4.00 27.86 -48.75
C GLY A 260 3.56 26.98 -49.92
N ALA A 261 4.48 26.49 -50.76
CA ALA A 261 4.13 25.65 -51.88
C ALA A 261 3.56 24.30 -51.41
N ILE A 262 2.44 23.87 -51.99
CA ILE A 262 1.83 22.56 -51.76
C ILE A 262 1.54 21.87 -53.09
N ILE A 263 1.96 20.62 -53.21
CA ILE A 263 1.53 19.71 -54.27
C ILE A 263 0.80 18.54 -53.63
N ILE A 264 -0.36 18.22 -54.17
CA ILE A 264 -1.10 17.03 -53.77
C ILE A 264 -0.99 15.97 -54.85
N LEU A 265 -0.98 14.71 -54.44
CA LEU A 265 -1.16 13.56 -55.31
C LEU A 265 -2.47 12.87 -54.92
N SER A 266 -3.45 12.90 -55.81
CA SER A 266 -4.75 12.27 -55.63
C SER A 266 -5.13 11.52 -56.90
N ASP A 267 -5.51 10.26 -56.76
CA ASP A 267 -5.91 9.38 -57.87
C ASP A 267 -4.90 9.30 -59.03
N GLY A 268 -3.61 9.49 -58.73
CA GLY A 268 -2.51 9.43 -59.68
C GLY A 268 -2.14 10.78 -60.32
N ASP A 269 -2.96 11.81 -60.13
CA ASP A 269 -2.70 13.16 -60.63
C ASP A 269 -2.00 14.02 -59.58
N MET A 270 -0.96 14.74 -60.01
CA MET A 270 -0.25 15.73 -59.19
C MET A 270 -0.80 17.13 -59.48
N LEU A 271 -1.25 17.84 -58.45
CA LEU A 271 -1.88 19.16 -58.58
C LEU A 271 -1.25 20.16 -57.59
N PRO A 272 -0.86 21.37 -58.02
CA PRO A 272 -0.49 22.43 -57.10
C PRO A 272 -1.74 23.01 -56.43
N ILE A 273 -1.67 23.29 -55.13
CA ILE A 273 -2.77 23.84 -54.34
C ILE A 273 -2.30 25.09 -53.60
N GLU A 274 -3.18 26.08 -53.47
CA GLU A 274 -2.92 27.26 -52.65
C GLU A 274 -2.99 26.91 -51.16
N SER A 275 -1.90 27.16 -50.43
CA SER A 275 -1.82 26.90 -48.98
C SER A 275 -2.43 28.01 -48.12
N GLY A 276 -2.61 29.20 -48.69
CA GLY A 276 -3.05 30.40 -47.96
C GLY A 276 -1.96 31.06 -47.10
N THR A 277 -0.69 30.73 -47.33
CA THR A 277 0.46 31.30 -46.62
C THR A 277 1.69 31.38 -47.53
N ASP A 278 2.55 32.38 -47.31
CA ASP A 278 3.86 32.49 -47.98
C ASP A 278 5.00 31.98 -47.08
N ALA A 279 4.69 31.53 -45.86
CA ALA A 279 5.67 30.94 -44.95
C ALA A 279 6.13 29.55 -45.44
N ASP A 280 7.38 29.21 -45.16
CA ASP A 280 7.95 27.90 -45.49
C ASP A 280 7.28 26.83 -44.65
N LEU A 281 6.88 25.71 -45.28
CA LEU A 281 6.27 24.57 -44.60
C LEU A 281 7.31 23.45 -44.49
N THR A 282 7.95 23.37 -43.32
CA THR A 282 9.14 22.55 -43.08
C THR A 282 8.81 21.16 -42.55
N THR A 283 7.65 20.98 -41.92
CA THR A 283 7.28 19.70 -41.30
C THR A 283 5.78 19.40 -41.40
N SER A 284 5.46 18.11 -41.34
CA SER A 284 4.08 17.63 -41.35
C SER A 284 3.91 16.32 -40.58
N CYS A 285 2.74 16.13 -39.99
CA CYS A 285 2.32 14.89 -39.34
C CYS A 285 0.81 14.68 -39.48
N SER A 286 0.34 13.44 -39.29
CA SER A 286 -1.06 13.05 -39.55
C SER A 286 -1.45 11.83 -38.72
N ASP A 287 -2.72 11.80 -38.30
CA ASP A 287 -3.37 10.61 -37.71
C ASP A 287 -3.96 9.67 -38.77
N GLY A 288 -3.70 9.96 -40.05
CA GLY A 288 -4.27 9.29 -41.23
C GLY A 288 -5.59 9.92 -41.72
N LYS A 289 -6.26 10.76 -40.93
CA LYS A 289 -7.52 11.44 -41.26
C LYS A 289 -7.38 12.96 -41.33
N THR A 290 -6.47 13.53 -40.55
CA THR A 290 -6.21 14.96 -40.42
C THR A 290 -4.71 15.16 -40.42
N ALA A 291 -4.23 15.95 -41.37
CA ALA A 291 -2.84 16.40 -41.42
C ALA A 291 -2.69 17.79 -40.79
N LEU A 292 -1.53 18.00 -40.21
CA LEU A 292 -1.01 19.27 -39.78
C LEU A 292 0.28 19.52 -40.54
N LEU A 293 0.41 20.70 -41.16
CA LEU A 293 1.66 21.20 -41.71
C LEU A 293 2.05 22.45 -40.93
N ALA A 294 3.33 22.57 -40.62
CA ALA A 294 3.86 23.68 -39.85
C ALA A 294 5.22 24.10 -40.41
N GLY A 295 5.60 25.34 -40.14
CA GLY A 295 6.94 25.79 -40.48
C GLY A 295 7.28 27.19 -39.96
N SER A 296 7.71 28.08 -40.84
CA SER A 296 8.30 29.35 -40.43
C SER A 296 7.27 30.34 -39.87
N GLU A 297 7.75 31.29 -39.06
CA GLU A 297 6.93 32.36 -38.45
C GLU A 297 5.75 31.86 -37.58
N GLY A 298 5.83 30.64 -37.06
CA GLY A 298 4.80 30.01 -36.25
C GLY A 298 3.60 29.53 -37.05
N VAL A 299 3.65 29.55 -38.39
CA VAL A 299 2.52 29.15 -39.22
C VAL A 299 2.22 27.66 -39.06
N MET A 300 0.95 27.38 -38.84
CA MET A 300 0.37 26.04 -38.84
C MET A 300 -0.90 26.03 -39.70
N ILE A 301 -1.02 25.03 -40.57
CA ILE A 301 -2.20 24.80 -41.41
C ILE A 301 -2.65 23.34 -41.26
N THR A 302 -3.95 23.10 -41.38
CA THR A 302 -4.52 21.75 -41.27
C THR A 302 -5.44 21.43 -42.43
N THR A 303 -5.59 20.14 -42.72
CA THR A 303 -6.55 19.61 -43.67
C THR A 303 -7.04 18.22 -43.24
N SER A 304 -8.32 17.93 -43.48
CA SER A 304 -8.93 16.62 -43.26
C SER A 304 -9.23 15.87 -44.56
N ASN A 305 -8.91 16.45 -45.71
CA ASN A 305 -9.17 15.85 -47.03
C ASN A 305 -8.03 16.04 -48.03
N GLY A 306 -6.94 16.71 -47.65
CA GLY A 306 -5.79 17.00 -48.50
C GLY A 306 -6.04 18.06 -49.58
N MET A 307 -7.27 18.52 -49.79
CA MET A 307 -7.64 19.48 -50.84
C MET A 307 -7.84 20.89 -50.31
N ILE A 308 -8.38 21.01 -49.09
CA ILE A 308 -8.74 22.29 -48.47
C ILE A 308 -7.87 22.48 -47.24
N PHE A 309 -7.09 23.56 -47.23
CA PHE A 309 -6.21 23.92 -46.14
C PHE A 309 -6.81 25.07 -45.34
N ARG A 310 -6.73 24.94 -44.02
CA ARG A 310 -7.16 25.97 -43.07
C ARG A 310 -5.99 26.38 -42.21
N LYS A 311 -5.67 27.67 -42.19
CA LYS A 311 -4.72 28.23 -41.22
C LYS A 311 -5.31 28.15 -39.80
N LEU A 312 -4.50 27.72 -38.85
CA LEU A 312 -4.89 27.71 -37.43
C LEU A 312 -5.10 29.15 -36.95
N THR A 313 -6.12 29.35 -36.13
CA THR A 313 -6.40 30.64 -35.50
C THR A 313 -5.45 30.91 -34.34
N ALA A 314 -5.34 32.15 -33.88
CA ALA A 314 -4.47 32.49 -32.75
C ALA A 314 -4.81 31.71 -31.47
N GLU A 315 -6.10 31.37 -31.26
CA GLU A 315 -6.57 30.55 -30.13
C GLU A 315 -6.09 29.08 -30.22
N GLU A 316 -5.76 28.60 -31.41
CA GLU A 316 -5.29 27.23 -31.63
C GLU A 316 -3.76 27.14 -31.63
N LEU A 317 -3.03 28.27 -31.72
CA LEU A 317 -1.57 28.24 -31.78
C LEU A 317 -0.97 28.06 -30.38
N PRO A 318 0.07 27.22 -30.21
CA PRO A 318 0.77 27.06 -28.93
C PRO A 318 1.51 28.32 -28.47
N PHE A 319 1.93 29.17 -29.42
CA PHE A 319 2.69 30.39 -29.18
C PHE A 319 2.17 31.53 -30.06
N PRO A 320 0.99 32.12 -29.76
CA PRO A 320 0.38 33.13 -30.62
C PRO A 320 1.18 34.44 -30.67
N ASP A 321 1.93 34.75 -29.61
CA ASP A 321 2.64 36.02 -29.46
C ASP A 321 4.12 35.96 -29.86
N ARG A 322 4.57 34.82 -30.43
CA ARG A 322 5.98 34.60 -30.77
C ARG A 322 6.11 33.88 -32.12
N PRO A 323 7.01 34.34 -33.01
CA PRO A 323 7.37 33.57 -34.19
C PRO A 323 8.19 32.33 -33.77
N VAL A 324 7.74 31.16 -34.20
CA VAL A 324 8.42 29.87 -33.96
C VAL A 324 8.83 29.27 -35.30
N GLN A 325 10.03 28.74 -35.40
CA GLN A 325 10.47 27.99 -36.57
C GLN A 325 10.28 26.50 -36.27
N TRP A 326 9.15 25.93 -36.69
CA TRP A 326 8.92 24.48 -36.53
C TRP A 326 9.88 23.71 -37.44
N ILE A 327 10.50 22.65 -36.92
CA ILE A 327 11.54 21.91 -37.66
C ILE A 327 11.10 20.47 -37.92
N CYS A 328 10.54 19.81 -36.92
CA CYS A 328 10.06 18.44 -37.05
C CYS A 328 8.77 18.24 -36.28
N SER A 329 8.01 17.24 -36.69
CA SER A 329 6.74 16.89 -36.08
C SER A 329 6.50 15.39 -36.20
N THR A 330 5.65 14.88 -35.32
CA THR A 330 5.20 13.49 -35.33
C THR A 330 3.77 13.40 -34.79
N TRP A 331 3.13 12.26 -35.04
CA TRP A 331 1.85 11.93 -34.44
C TRP A 331 1.97 10.55 -33.79
N ASN A 332 1.53 10.43 -32.54
CA ASN A 332 1.48 9.14 -31.85
C ASN A 332 0.44 9.18 -30.73
N ASN A 333 -0.25 8.07 -30.49
CA ASN A 333 -1.20 7.88 -29.40
C ASN A 333 -2.21 9.05 -29.26
N GLY A 334 -2.73 9.54 -30.39
CA GLY A 334 -3.74 10.62 -30.42
C GLY A 334 -3.19 12.03 -30.23
N ARG A 335 -1.86 12.21 -30.14
CA ARG A 335 -1.23 13.53 -29.96
C ARG A 335 -0.38 13.92 -31.16
N TYR A 336 -0.51 15.17 -31.56
CA TYR A 336 0.34 15.88 -32.51
C TYR A 336 1.46 16.56 -31.73
N ILE A 337 2.71 16.30 -32.12
CA ILE A 337 3.88 16.81 -31.40
C ILE A 337 4.76 17.54 -32.41
N LEU A 338 5.17 18.76 -32.07
CA LEU A 338 6.03 19.59 -32.90
C LEU A 338 7.21 20.12 -32.09
N ALA A 339 8.39 20.14 -32.68
CA ALA A 339 9.60 20.71 -32.09
C ALA A 339 10.14 21.85 -32.96
N GLY A 340 10.42 22.98 -32.31
CA GLY A 340 10.96 24.19 -32.92
C GLY A 340 12.48 24.26 -32.90
N SER A 341 13.04 25.31 -33.51
CA SER A 341 14.49 25.50 -33.65
C SER A 341 15.21 25.95 -32.38
N SER A 342 14.47 26.44 -31.39
CA SER A 342 15.01 27.16 -30.22
C SER A 342 14.42 26.65 -28.91
N GLY A 343 14.11 25.35 -28.85
CA GLY A 343 13.57 24.67 -27.67
C GLY A 343 12.06 24.74 -27.54
N GLU A 344 11.33 25.24 -28.54
CA GLU A 344 9.87 25.19 -28.53
C GLU A 344 9.37 23.75 -28.72
N LEU A 345 8.40 23.36 -27.91
CA LEU A 345 7.68 22.09 -28.05
C LEU A 345 6.18 22.39 -28.00
N ALA A 346 5.41 21.82 -28.92
CA ALA A 346 3.95 21.86 -28.86
C ALA A 346 3.41 20.43 -28.82
N ILE A 347 2.49 20.17 -27.90
CA ILE A 347 1.76 18.91 -27.78
C ILE A 347 0.29 19.25 -27.90
N GLY A 348 -0.42 18.64 -28.84
CA GLY A 348 -1.82 18.95 -29.04
C GLY A 348 -2.64 17.80 -29.57
N GLU A 349 -3.93 18.03 -29.63
CA GLU A 349 -4.92 17.09 -30.10
C GLU A 349 -5.89 17.79 -31.06
N TYR A 350 -6.47 17.02 -31.97
CA TYR A 350 -7.47 17.50 -32.91
C TYR A 350 -8.86 17.07 -32.45
N ASP A 351 -9.74 18.05 -32.19
CA ASP A 351 -11.13 17.77 -31.89
C ASP A 351 -11.92 17.66 -33.20
N SER A 352 -12.27 16.42 -33.55
CA SER A 352 -13.06 16.11 -34.74
C SER A 352 -14.47 16.70 -34.74
N VAL A 353 -15.03 17.08 -33.58
CA VAL A 353 -16.36 17.68 -33.45
C VAL A 353 -16.33 19.16 -33.78
N THR A 354 -15.35 19.88 -33.23
CA THR A 354 -15.21 21.33 -33.47
C THR A 354 -14.37 21.66 -34.70
N GLY A 355 -13.58 20.70 -35.19
CA GLY A 355 -12.64 20.89 -36.30
C GLY A 355 -11.43 21.76 -35.94
N ARG A 356 -11.09 21.82 -34.64
CA ARG A 356 -10.05 22.70 -34.09
C ARG A 356 -8.96 21.92 -33.35
N PHE A 357 -7.77 22.49 -33.33
CA PHE A 357 -6.67 21.99 -32.49
C PHE A 357 -6.70 22.61 -31.11
N ARG A 358 -6.26 21.84 -30.12
CA ARG A 358 -5.89 22.33 -28.79
C ARG A 358 -4.43 21.97 -28.55
N PHE A 359 -3.57 22.97 -28.36
CA PHE A 359 -2.15 22.79 -28.10
C PHE A 359 -1.75 23.36 -26.75
N ASP A 360 -0.85 22.63 -26.07
CA ASP A 360 -0.04 23.13 -24.98
C ASP A 360 1.37 23.42 -25.51
N GLY A 361 1.83 24.67 -25.31
CA GLY A 361 3.16 25.14 -25.73
C GLY A 361 4.15 25.17 -24.57
N PHE A 362 5.33 24.58 -24.76
CA PHE A 362 6.39 24.52 -23.77
C PHE A 362 7.70 25.11 -24.32
N LEU A 363 8.38 25.93 -23.52
CA LEU A 363 9.76 26.35 -23.77
C LEU A 363 10.70 25.43 -23.00
N THR A 364 11.27 24.48 -23.74
CA THR A 364 12.17 23.47 -23.20
C THR A 364 13.62 23.92 -23.31
N MET A 365 14.44 23.51 -22.36
CA MET A 365 15.88 23.78 -22.36
C MET A 365 16.67 22.48 -22.22
N SER A 366 17.88 22.45 -22.78
CA SER A 366 18.84 21.40 -22.44
C SER A 366 19.13 21.45 -20.94
N ALA A 367 19.30 20.29 -20.30
CA ALA A 367 19.78 20.21 -18.91
C ALA A 367 21.11 20.97 -18.69
N ARG A 368 21.90 21.20 -19.76
CA ARG A 368 23.16 21.96 -19.73
C ARG A 368 23.03 23.41 -20.18
N GLY A 369 21.81 23.89 -20.46
CA GLY A 369 21.56 25.24 -20.99
C GLY A 369 21.98 25.45 -22.46
N GLU A 370 22.39 24.39 -23.15
CA GLU A 370 22.75 24.43 -24.57
C GLU A 370 21.51 24.52 -25.48
N SER A 371 21.63 25.26 -26.59
CA SER A 371 20.59 25.26 -27.63
C SER A 371 20.57 23.94 -28.39
N ILE A 372 19.42 23.27 -28.43
CA ILE A 372 19.23 22.02 -29.17
C ILE A 372 18.57 22.33 -30.51
N PHE A 373 19.29 22.06 -31.60
CA PHE A 373 18.73 22.17 -32.94
C PHE A 373 18.07 20.86 -33.34
N ALA A 374 16.75 20.82 -33.31
CA ALA A 374 15.95 19.65 -33.68
C ALA A 374 16.27 19.16 -35.11
N GLN A 375 16.25 17.84 -35.30
CA GLN A 375 16.31 17.16 -36.59
C GLN A 375 15.08 16.26 -36.78
N SER A 376 14.77 15.42 -35.80
CA SER A 376 13.58 14.57 -35.81
C SER A 376 13.05 14.36 -34.40
N VAL A 377 11.76 14.12 -34.28
CA VAL A 377 11.08 13.84 -33.01
C VAL A 377 10.31 12.53 -33.17
N ILE A 378 10.38 11.68 -32.15
CA ILE A 378 9.60 10.45 -32.06
C ILE A 378 8.96 10.35 -30.68
N VAL A 379 8.01 9.45 -30.55
CA VAL A 379 7.44 9.08 -29.26
C VAL A 379 7.63 7.58 -29.09
N ASP A 380 8.16 7.17 -27.94
CA ASP A 380 8.37 5.75 -27.66
C ASP A 380 7.05 5.02 -27.33
N ALA A 381 7.14 3.75 -26.90
CA ALA A 381 5.96 2.97 -26.51
C ALA A 381 5.33 3.40 -25.18
N SER A 382 6.09 4.05 -24.29
CA SER A 382 5.62 4.57 -23.00
C SER A 382 4.97 5.96 -23.10
N GLY A 383 5.09 6.62 -24.26
CA GLY A 383 4.54 7.95 -24.51
C GLY A 383 5.58 9.08 -24.41
N GLU A 384 6.85 8.72 -24.31
CA GLU A 384 7.95 9.63 -24.02
C GLU A 384 8.49 10.25 -25.30
N ILE A 385 8.70 11.56 -25.25
CA ILE A 385 9.12 12.35 -26.41
C ILE A 385 10.64 12.32 -26.50
N ILE A 386 11.14 11.79 -27.62
CA ILE A 386 12.58 11.69 -27.90
C ILE A 386 12.90 12.57 -29.11
N LEU A 387 13.90 13.42 -28.94
CA LEU A 387 14.39 14.36 -29.95
C LEU A 387 15.79 13.95 -30.41
N LEU A 388 15.98 13.83 -31.71
CA LEU A 388 17.31 13.78 -32.32
C LEU A 388 17.70 15.21 -32.72
N GLY A 389 18.85 15.68 -32.23
CA GLY A 389 19.43 16.95 -32.63
C GLY A 389 20.34 16.82 -33.85
N LYS A 390 20.55 17.92 -34.59
CA LYS A 390 21.44 17.97 -35.77
C LYS A 390 22.90 17.61 -35.49
N SER A 391 23.33 17.65 -34.23
CA SER A 391 24.64 17.17 -33.78
C SER A 391 24.75 15.63 -33.77
N GLY A 392 23.64 14.92 -33.97
CA GLY A 392 23.54 13.48 -33.82
C GLY A 392 23.38 13.00 -32.38
N ARG A 393 23.17 13.93 -31.43
CA ARG A 393 22.83 13.62 -30.04
C ARG A 393 21.32 13.43 -29.89
N THR A 394 20.95 12.47 -29.07
CA THR A 394 19.57 12.11 -28.76
C THR A 394 19.18 12.61 -27.38
N TYR A 395 17.97 13.11 -27.24
CA TYR A 395 17.43 13.68 -26.01
C TYR A 395 16.05 13.12 -25.71
N ILE A 396 15.71 13.00 -24.45
CA ILE A 396 14.36 12.67 -23.97
C ILE A 396 13.83 13.82 -23.13
N LEU A 397 12.54 14.11 -23.27
CA LEU A 397 11.89 15.15 -22.49
C LEU A 397 11.57 14.62 -21.09
N SER A 398 12.10 15.25 -20.05
CA SER A 398 11.70 14.94 -18.68
C SER A 398 10.33 15.56 -18.38
N ALA A 399 9.31 14.71 -18.15
CA ALA A 399 7.94 15.14 -17.87
C ALA A 399 7.84 16.10 -16.67
N ASN A 400 8.66 15.91 -15.64
CA ASN A 400 8.57 16.66 -14.39
C ASN A 400 9.24 18.05 -14.45
N ARG A 401 10.07 18.33 -15.47
CA ARG A 401 10.91 19.54 -15.52
C ARG A 401 10.92 20.27 -16.87
N LEU A 402 10.26 19.75 -17.91
CA LEU A 402 10.31 20.30 -19.27
C LEU A 402 11.75 20.51 -19.79
N THR A 403 12.69 19.69 -19.32
CA THR A 403 14.09 19.74 -19.71
C THR A 403 14.45 18.55 -20.61
N TRP A 404 15.28 18.79 -21.62
CA TRP A 404 15.87 17.74 -22.42
C TRP A 404 17.06 17.10 -21.70
N LYS A 405 16.94 15.80 -21.43
CA LYS A 405 18.03 14.95 -20.93
C LYS A 405 18.68 14.23 -22.11
N GLU A 406 20.00 14.27 -22.23
CA GLU A 406 20.72 13.53 -23.28
C GLU A 406 20.68 12.02 -22.99
N LEU A 407 20.30 11.23 -24.00
CA LEU A 407 20.37 9.77 -23.99
C LEU A 407 21.71 9.34 -24.57
N LEU A 408 22.57 8.71 -23.76
CA LEU A 408 23.90 8.29 -24.19
C LEU A 408 23.82 6.99 -24.98
N THR A 409 24.56 6.90 -26.09
CA THR A 409 24.56 5.71 -26.97
C THR A 409 25.80 4.83 -26.81
N GLN A 410 26.62 5.08 -25.77
CA GLN A 410 27.92 4.44 -25.50
C GLN A 410 28.98 4.58 -26.62
N SER A 411 28.67 5.25 -27.75
CA SER A 411 29.59 5.56 -28.84
C SER A 411 29.66 7.08 -29.05
N ALA A 412 30.81 7.55 -29.51
CA ALA A 412 31.00 8.94 -29.93
C ALA A 412 30.40 9.23 -31.33
N ALA A 413 30.00 8.20 -32.08
CA ALA A 413 29.44 8.36 -33.41
C ALA A 413 28.04 8.99 -33.39
N PRO A 414 27.77 9.98 -34.27
CA PRO A 414 26.47 10.65 -34.32
C PRO A 414 25.37 9.71 -34.82
N VAL A 415 24.21 9.76 -34.16
CA VAL A 415 22.98 9.13 -34.66
C VAL A 415 22.48 9.94 -35.85
N LYS A 416 22.28 9.29 -36.99
CA LYS A 416 21.81 9.94 -38.23
C LYS A 416 20.29 9.91 -38.38
N ALA A 417 19.65 8.84 -37.89
CA ALA A 417 18.21 8.67 -37.94
C ALA A 417 17.72 7.84 -36.75
N ILE A 418 16.49 8.11 -36.32
CA ILE A 418 15.80 7.43 -35.21
C ILE A 418 14.33 7.19 -35.56
N ALA A 419 13.78 6.06 -35.14
CA ALA A 419 12.35 5.76 -35.21
C ALA A 419 11.90 4.83 -34.07
N ARG A 420 10.61 4.86 -33.75
CA ARG A 420 9.96 3.81 -32.97
C ARG A 420 9.53 2.70 -33.92
N ALA A 421 9.97 1.47 -33.68
CA ALA A 421 9.55 0.29 -34.41
C ALA A 421 8.14 -0.18 -34.01
N SER A 422 7.57 -1.05 -34.84
CA SER A 422 6.26 -1.67 -34.61
C SER A 422 6.17 -2.50 -33.32
N ASP A 423 7.29 -3.09 -32.87
CA ASP A 423 7.39 -3.82 -31.60
C ASP A 423 7.60 -2.92 -30.37
N GLY A 424 7.59 -1.60 -30.56
CA GLY A 424 7.78 -0.60 -29.51
C GLY A 424 9.24 -0.32 -29.16
N LYS A 425 10.21 -1.01 -29.78
CA LYS A 425 11.63 -0.67 -29.62
C LYS A 425 11.99 0.61 -30.37
N ILE A 426 13.14 1.17 -30.03
CA ILE A 426 13.73 2.30 -30.71
C ILE A 426 14.79 1.77 -31.67
N VAL A 427 14.74 2.22 -32.93
CA VAL A 427 15.73 1.90 -33.95
C VAL A 427 16.58 3.13 -34.22
N LEU A 428 17.89 2.94 -34.23
CA LEU A 428 18.92 3.97 -34.45
C LEU A 428 19.75 3.59 -35.67
N PHE A 429 20.08 4.55 -36.54
CA PHE A 429 21.09 4.38 -37.58
C PHE A 429 22.33 5.22 -37.27
N ARG A 430 23.49 4.56 -37.16
CA ARG A 430 24.80 5.19 -36.91
C ARG A 430 25.92 4.31 -37.45
N ASP A 431 27.07 4.90 -37.80
CA ASP A 431 28.24 4.16 -38.32
C ASP A 431 27.90 3.16 -39.45
N GLY A 432 26.92 3.50 -40.29
CA GLY A 432 26.47 2.64 -41.39
C GLY A 432 25.73 1.37 -40.95
N SER A 433 25.34 1.25 -39.68
CA SER A 433 24.63 0.09 -39.13
C SER A 433 23.36 0.51 -38.38
N PHE A 434 22.39 -0.39 -38.35
CA PHE A 434 21.18 -0.24 -37.56
C PHE A 434 21.34 -0.89 -36.18
N PHE A 435 20.75 -0.27 -35.16
CA PHE A 435 20.71 -0.77 -33.79
C PHE A 435 19.28 -0.70 -33.27
N SER A 436 18.87 -1.67 -32.46
CA SER A 436 17.61 -1.67 -31.72
C SER A 436 17.90 -1.54 -30.23
N THR A 437 17.08 -0.77 -29.52
CA THR A 437 17.20 -0.55 -28.08
C THR A 437 15.84 -0.19 -27.48
N ARG A 438 15.80 0.02 -26.16
CA ARG A 438 14.65 0.50 -25.41
C ARG A 438 15.12 1.53 -24.39
N ILE A 439 14.18 2.32 -23.89
CA ILE A 439 14.44 3.14 -22.71
C ILE A 439 14.38 2.23 -21.48
N LEU A 440 15.45 2.23 -20.69
CA LEU A 440 15.59 1.43 -19.48
C LEU A 440 16.18 2.30 -18.35
N THR A 441 16.02 1.84 -17.12
CA THR A 441 16.74 2.36 -15.96
C THR A 441 18.07 1.61 -15.82
N ARG A 442 19.15 2.33 -15.53
CA ARG A 442 20.47 1.73 -15.29
C ARG A 442 20.88 1.97 -13.84
N VAL A 443 21.30 0.90 -13.18
CA VAL A 443 21.85 0.95 -11.82
C VAL A 443 23.27 0.43 -11.87
N GLU A 444 24.21 1.26 -11.44
CA GLU A 444 25.62 0.91 -11.26
C GLU A 444 25.90 0.67 -9.78
N TYR A 445 26.72 -0.33 -9.46
CA TYR A 445 27.00 -0.73 -8.09
C TYR A 445 28.49 -1.03 -7.85
N GLU A 446 28.90 -1.00 -6.57
CA GLU A 446 30.32 -1.02 -6.17
C GLU A 446 31.01 -2.37 -6.43
N GLU A 447 30.30 -3.49 -6.21
CA GLU A 447 30.89 -4.83 -6.29
C GLU A 447 30.88 -5.37 -7.73
N HIS A 448 32.03 -5.89 -8.19
CA HIS A 448 32.14 -6.53 -9.49
C HIS A 448 31.81 -8.03 -9.41
N LEU A 449 30.80 -8.48 -10.14
CA LEU A 449 30.47 -9.90 -10.23
C LEU A 449 31.52 -10.65 -11.04
N THR A 450 32.18 -11.63 -10.42
CA THR A 450 33.21 -12.46 -11.08
C THR A 450 32.68 -13.77 -11.63
N ASP A 451 31.69 -14.38 -10.97
CA ASP A 451 31.31 -15.78 -11.25
C ASP A 451 29.80 -16.03 -11.43
N THR A 452 28.93 -15.09 -11.04
CA THR A 452 27.47 -15.27 -11.09
C THR A 452 26.84 -14.30 -12.08
N ALA A 453 26.33 -14.82 -13.21
CA ALA A 453 25.66 -13.99 -14.21
C ALA A 453 24.26 -13.58 -13.73
N ILE A 454 24.03 -12.27 -13.64
CA ILE A 454 22.69 -11.68 -13.56
C ILE A 454 22.00 -11.87 -14.90
N ARG A 455 20.74 -12.32 -14.89
CA ARG A 455 19.96 -12.65 -16.09
C ARG A 455 18.68 -11.83 -16.17
N ALA A 456 18.15 -11.72 -17.38
CA ALA A 456 16.81 -11.18 -17.59
C ALA A 456 15.78 -11.96 -16.76
N GLY A 457 14.91 -11.26 -16.05
CA GLY A 457 13.91 -11.84 -15.14
C GLY A 457 14.37 -11.97 -13.68
N ASP A 458 15.65 -11.72 -13.37
CA ASP A 458 16.09 -11.58 -11.98
C ASP A 458 15.38 -10.37 -11.32
N MET A 459 15.26 -10.41 -10.00
CA MET A 459 14.60 -9.40 -9.18
C MET A 459 15.65 -8.47 -8.57
N CYS A 460 15.52 -7.16 -8.79
CA CYS A 460 16.43 -6.14 -8.28
C CYS A 460 15.72 -5.26 -7.25
N PHE A 461 16.08 -5.42 -5.99
CA PHE A 461 15.64 -4.57 -4.89
C PHE A 461 16.61 -3.40 -4.77
N LEU A 462 16.09 -2.18 -4.86
CA LEU A 462 16.81 -0.95 -4.57
C LEU A 462 16.25 -0.35 -3.29
N ARG A 463 17.14 0.16 -2.46
CA ARG A 463 16.80 0.86 -1.23
C ARG A 463 17.67 2.10 -1.12
N SER A 464 17.08 3.23 -0.80
CA SER A 464 17.80 4.41 -0.32
C SER A 464 17.18 4.89 0.98
N ASP A 465 18.01 5.40 1.88
CA ASP A 465 17.52 6.09 3.06
C ASP A 465 17.52 7.61 2.73
N ALA A 466 16.35 8.23 2.82
CA ALA A 466 16.15 9.65 2.61
C ALA A 466 16.08 10.34 3.98
N PRO A 467 16.96 11.32 4.24
CA PRO A 467 16.96 12.02 5.52
C PRO A 467 15.69 12.85 5.66
N VAL A 468 15.17 12.92 6.89
CA VAL A 468 13.99 13.73 7.22
C VAL A 468 14.24 15.21 6.87
N PHE A 469 15.46 15.70 7.04
CA PHE A 469 15.92 17.01 6.56
C PHE A 469 17.15 16.86 5.68
N ASP A 470 17.08 17.37 4.45
CA ASP A 470 18.13 17.28 3.44
C ASP A 470 19.24 18.36 3.59
N GLY A 471 19.17 19.20 4.62
CA GLY A 471 20.11 20.30 4.82
C GLY A 471 19.76 21.59 4.07
N ILE A 472 18.80 21.56 3.15
CA ILE A 472 18.45 22.67 2.24
C ILE A 472 17.03 23.15 2.51
N SER A 473 16.10 22.21 2.69
CA SER A 473 14.70 22.47 2.94
C SER A 473 14.47 22.99 4.36
N ARG A 474 13.54 23.95 4.47
CA ARG A 474 13.03 24.43 5.77
C ARG A 474 11.88 23.59 6.31
N GLN A 475 11.48 22.55 5.59
CA GLN A 475 10.45 21.61 6.01
C GLN A 475 11.01 20.21 5.83
N SER A 476 10.71 19.33 6.76
CA SER A 476 11.09 17.93 6.66
C SER A 476 10.42 17.26 5.46
N ALA A 477 11.00 16.16 4.97
CA ALA A 477 10.47 15.39 3.85
C ALA A 477 9.03 14.91 4.10
N ASP A 478 8.68 14.63 5.36
CA ASP A 478 7.33 14.25 5.79
C ASP A 478 6.37 15.43 5.97
N GLY A 479 6.86 16.66 5.83
CA GLY A 479 6.09 17.88 6.02
C GLY A 479 5.81 18.26 7.47
N ARG A 480 6.16 17.42 8.45
CA ARG A 480 5.69 17.54 9.84
C ARG A 480 6.50 18.52 10.67
N TRP A 481 7.81 18.57 10.46
CA TRP A 481 8.71 19.51 11.11
C TRP A 481 9.08 20.66 10.18
N GLN A 482 9.13 21.87 10.72
CA GLN A 482 9.45 23.09 9.98
C GLN A 482 10.45 23.95 10.75
N ALA A 483 11.45 24.47 10.07
CA ALA A 483 12.48 25.34 10.62
C ALA A 483 12.12 26.82 10.44
N PHE A 484 12.25 27.58 11.52
CA PHE A 484 11.92 29.00 11.61
C PHE A 484 13.09 29.81 12.18
N GLY A 485 13.19 31.06 11.71
CA GLY A 485 14.23 32.01 12.11
C GLY A 485 15.09 32.49 10.93
N THR A 486 15.86 33.56 11.17
CA THR A 486 16.81 34.11 10.20
C THR A 486 18.08 33.26 10.16
N ASP A 487 18.56 32.93 8.96
CA ASP A 487 19.75 32.09 8.73
C ASP A 487 19.70 30.76 9.50
N VAL A 488 18.51 30.15 9.61
CA VAL A 488 18.33 28.82 10.19
C VAL A 488 18.62 27.75 9.15
N GLU A 489 19.45 26.79 9.52
CA GLU A 489 19.74 25.58 8.74
C GLU A 489 19.49 24.36 9.64
N VAL A 490 18.95 23.31 9.04
CA VAL A 490 18.59 22.06 9.72
C VAL A 490 19.09 20.89 8.90
N GLN A 491 19.75 19.94 9.54
CA GLN A 491 20.24 18.73 8.89
C GLN A 491 20.11 17.54 9.84
N ILE A 492 19.96 16.34 9.28
CA ILE A 492 20.08 15.10 10.05
C ILE A 492 21.56 14.69 10.12
N VAL A 493 21.98 14.16 11.27
CA VAL A 493 23.35 13.67 11.49
C VAL A 493 23.35 12.31 12.18
N ASP A 494 24.33 11.47 11.83
CA ASP A 494 24.64 10.19 12.49
C ASP A 494 25.38 10.44 13.82
N ASP A 495 24.66 11.02 14.79
CA ASP A 495 25.10 11.32 16.14
C ASP A 495 23.86 11.33 17.04
N ALA A 496 23.58 10.22 17.71
CA ALA A 496 22.42 10.03 18.57
C ALA A 496 22.82 9.64 20.01
N PRO A 497 21.97 9.87 21.03
CA PRO A 497 22.15 9.35 22.38
C PRO A 497 22.23 7.81 22.39
N ALA A 498 22.90 7.23 23.39
CA ALA A 498 23.14 5.77 23.47
C ALA A 498 21.87 4.89 23.49
N ASN A 499 20.72 5.45 23.86
CA ASN A 499 19.41 4.79 23.85
C ASN A 499 18.47 5.40 22.78
N GLY A 500 19.02 6.14 21.81
CA GLY A 500 18.31 6.65 20.63
C GLY A 500 18.38 5.65 19.47
N GLY A 501 17.95 6.09 18.28
CA GLY A 501 18.21 5.35 17.05
C GLY A 501 19.59 5.71 16.47
N LYS A 502 19.69 5.90 15.16
CA LYS A 502 20.95 6.24 14.47
C LYS A 502 21.16 7.74 14.34
N SER A 503 20.06 8.48 14.17
CA SER A 503 20.11 9.84 13.68
C SER A 503 19.63 10.85 14.74
N SER A 504 20.03 12.11 14.58
CA SER A 504 19.44 13.23 15.33
C SER A 504 19.32 14.49 14.47
N LEU A 505 18.46 15.41 14.90
CA LEU A 505 18.32 16.71 14.27
C LEU A 505 19.43 17.65 14.75
N LYS A 506 20.17 18.23 13.82
CA LYS A 506 21.08 19.35 14.06
C LYS A 506 20.48 20.65 13.52
N LEU A 507 20.22 21.59 14.41
CA LEU A 507 19.80 22.96 14.14
C LEU A 507 20.99 23.91 14.32
N PHE A 508 21.32 24.69 13.30
CA PHE A 508 22.45 25.63 13.35
C PHE A 508 22.18 26.91 12.56
N GLY A 509 23.06 27.90 12.71
CA GLY A 509 22.91 29.18 12.00
C GLY A 509 24.23 29.80 11.57
N SER A 510 24.27 30.20 10.30
CA SER A 510 25.48 30.64 9.59
C SER A 510 25.96 32.05 10.00
N ASN A 511 25.10 32.83 10.65
CA ASN A 511 25.35 34.25 10.93
C ASN A 511 25.07 34.62 12.42
N PRO A 512 26.10 35.06 13.18
CA PRO A 512 26.01 35.19 14.64
C PRO A 512 25.34 36.47 15.18
N GLY A 513 24.66 37.27 14.35
CA GLY A 513 24.45 38.69 14.61
C GLY A 513 23.11 39.18 15.19
N THR A 514 22.02 38.39 15.17
CA THR A 514 20.67 38.99 15.32
C THR A 514 20.02 38.84 16.70
N GLY A 515 20.50 37.95 17.57
CA GLY A 515 19.81 37.67 18.85
C GLY A 515 18.39 37.07 18.69
N GLU A 516 18.01 36.74 17.45
CA GLU A 516 16.72 36.16 17.11
C GLU A 516 16.71 34.65 17.41
N ALA A 517 15.53 34.14 17.76
CA ALA A 517 15.33 32.72 18.00
C ALA A 517 15.38 31.93 16.69
N ARG A 518 16.06 30.79 16.73
CA ARG A 518 16.03 29.76 15.69
C ARG A 518 15.41 28.52 16.29
N PHE A 519 14.43 27.96 15.62
CA PHE A 519 13.67 26.85 16.18
C PHE A 519 13.12 25.95 15.09
N VAL A 520 12.90 24.70 15.45
CA VAL A 520 12.03 23.80 14.71
C VAL A 520 10.67 23.76 15.37
N SER A 521 9.64 23.52 14.56
CA SER A 521 8.25 23.51 14.98
C SER A 521 7.49 22.37 14.31
N GLN A 522 6.62 21.70 15.06
CA GLN A 522 5.68 20.69 14.54
C GLN A 522 4.25 21.06 14.92
N VAL A 523 3.33 20.88 13.97
CA VAL A 523 1.88 21.02 14.22
C VAL A 523 1.39 19.80 15.00
N LEU A 524 0.76 20.04 16.16
CA LEU A 524 0.14 19.02 17.00
C LEU A 524 -1.39 18.95 16.84
N ASN A 525 -2.00 19.86 16.10
CA ASN A 525 -3.44 19.88 15.84
C ASN A 525 -3.73 20.64 14.54
N ASP A 526 -4.41 20.01 13.57
CA ASP A 526 -4.71 20.57 12.24
C ASP A 526 -6.08 21.29 12.13
N ASP A 527 -6.60 21.79 13.26
CA ASP A 527 -7.82 22.61 13.36
C ASP A 527 -9.15 21.82 13.47
N ARG A 528 -9.11 20.49 13.65
CA ARG A 528 -10.34 19.65 13.59
C ARG A 528 -10.95 19.12 14.88
N SER A 529 -10.31 19.21 16.05
CA SER A 529 -10.99 19.05 17.34
C SER A 529 -10.06 19.41 18.52
N ALA A 530 -10.59 19.66 19.73
CA ALA A 530 -9.76 19.89 20.92
C ALA A 530 -8.87 18.68 21.26
N VAL A 531 -7.57 18.77 20.96
CA VAL A 531 -6.55 17.73 21.20
C VAL A 531 -6.17 17.58 22.68
N PHE A 532 -6.37 18.64 23.48
CA PHE A 532 -5.93 18.69 24.86
C PHE A 532 -7.09 18.60 25.86
N VAL A 533 -6.84 17.93 26.98
CA VAL A 533 -7.82 17.72 28.05
C VAL A 533 -7.56 18.72 29.18
N GLU A 534 -8.58 19.50 29.55
CA GLU A 534 -8.49 20.41 30.69
C GLU A 534 -8.05 19.67 31.97
N LYS A 535 -7.28 20.35 32.83
CA LYS A 535 -6.80 19.83 34.12
C LYS A 535 -5.90 18.60 34.02
N THR A 536 -5.31 18.36 32.85
CA THR A 536 -4.29 17.33 32.65
C THR A 536 -2.91 17.97 32.61
N PHE A 537 -1.92 17.36 33.27
CA PHE A 537 -0.52 17.74 33.14
C PHE A 537 0.08 17.08 31.90
N TYR A 538 0.83 17.86 31.13
CA TYR A 538 1.57 17.38 29.98
C TYR A 538 3.06 17.41 30.30
N ARG A 539 3.79 16.38 29.87
CA ARG A 539 5.24 16.29 30.03
C ARG A 539 5.89 16.45 28.66
N ILE A 540 6.92 17.28 28.62
CA ILE A 540 7.87 17.32 27.52
C ILE A 540 9.16 16.63 27.96
N GLU A 541 9.68 15.76 27.10
CA GLU A 541 11.01 15.15 27.26
C GLU A 541 11.76 15.25 25.95
N LEU A 542 13.07 15.44 26.03
CA LEU A 542 13.95 15.41 24.86
C LEU A 542 15.40 15.23 25.28
N TRP A 543 16.19 14.69 24.36
CA TRP A 543 17.64 14.64 24.48
C TRP A 543 18.24 15.84 23.77
N LEU A 544 19.13 16.54 24.48
CA LEU A 544 19.78 17.74 23.96
C LEU A 544 21.29 17.64 24.13
N LYS A 545 21.98 18.17 23.12
CA LYS A 545 23.42 18.43 23.10
C LYS A 545 23.65 19.71 22.32
N GLN A 546 24.66 20.50 22.67
CA GLN A 546 25.02 21.70 21.91
C GLN A 546 26.51 21.80 21.63
N ASN A 547 26.86 22.60 20.63
CA ASN A 547 28.23 23.02 20.38
C ASN A 547 28.31 24.52 20.11
N GLY A 548 29.09 25.23 20.94
CA GLY A 548 29.37 26.65 20.75
C GLY A 548 28.23 27.61 21.06
N MET A 549 27.17 27.16 21.74
CA MET A 549 26.12 28.02 22.29
C MET A 549 26.64 28.78 23.52
N ARG A 550 26.51 30.12 23.53
CA ARG A 550 27.07 30.97 24.58
C ARG A 550 26.43 30.74 25.95
N ASP A 551 25.10 30.70 25.98
CA ASP A 551 24.33 30.65 27.22
C ASP A 551 23.90 29.21 27.58
N GLY A 552 24.06 28.26 26.64
CA GLY A 552 23.65 26.87 26.84
C GLY A 552 22.15 26.75 27.14
N GLU A 553 21.34 27.69 26.65
CA GLU A 553 19.91 27.77 26.88
C GLU A 553 19.14 27.27 25.66
N VAL A 554 18.20 26.35 25.90
CA VAL A 554 17.28 25.82 24.88
C VAL A 554 15.86 26.11 25.34
N MET A 555 15.10 26.79 24.48
CA MET A 555 13.71 27.15 24.71
C MET A 555 12.81 26.08 24.09
N VAL A 556 11.80 25.65 24.85
CA VAL A 556 10.79 24.71 24.39
C VAL A 556 9.42 25.23 24.76
N TRP A 557 8.55 25.46 23.79
CA TRP A 557 7.25 26.09 24.04
C TRP A 557 6.17 25.64 23.05
N LEU A 558 4.92 25.72 23.51
CA LEU A 558 3.73 25.55 22.70
C LEU A 558 3.19 26.91 22.28
N SER A 559 2.75 27.01 21.04
CA SER A 559 2.12 28.21 20.46
C SER A 559 0.79 27.86 19.79
N GLY A 560 -0.16 28.79 19.80
CA GLY A 560 -1.46 28.69 19.13
C GLY A 560 -2.24 30.00 19.34
N GLU A 561 -3.57 29.98 19.22
CA GLU A 561 -4.43 31.13 19.55
C GLU A 561 -4.62 31.34 21.07
N PHE A 562 -3.54 31.17 21.84
CA PHE A 562 -3.47 31.34 23.29
C PHE A 562 -2.08 31.87 23.70
N GLU A 563 -1.93 32.26 24.96
CA GLU A 563 -0.63 32.68 25.48
C GLU A 563 0.35 31.52 25.48
N SER A 564 1.47 31.64 24.74
CA SER A 564 2.46 30.58 24.63
C SER A 564 2.93 30.09 25.99
N VAL A 565 2.99 28.77 26.17
CA VAL A 565 3.44 28.14 27.42
C VAL A 565 4.65 27.27 27.12
N GLY A 566 5.70 27.40 27.93
CA GLY A 566 6.94 26.67 27.71
C GLY A 566 7.90 26.73 28.89
N THR A 567 9.12 26.26 28.64
CA THR A 567 10.23 26.22 29.57
C THR A 567 11.54 26.58 28.87
N VAL A 568 12.57 26.87 29.66
CA VAL A 568 13.95 27.04 29.19
C VAL A 568 14.82 26.03 29.92
N PHE A 569 15.47 25.14 29.18
CA PHE A 569 16.50 24.26 29.70
C PHE A 569 17.84 25.00 29.69
N THR A 570 18.41 25.19 30.89
CA THR A 570 19.71 25.82 31.08
C THR A 570 20.82 24.77 31.21
N GLU A 571 22.07 25.16 31.01
CA GLU A 571 23.25 24.29 31.13
C GLU A 571 23.29 23.11 30.13
N VAL A 572 22.73 23.30 28.93
CA VAL A 572 22.87 22.35 27.83
C VAL A 572 24.33 22.28 27.42
N GLY A 573 24.93 21.09 27.57
CA GLY A 573 26.35 20.86 27.34
C GLY A 573 26.67 20.12 26.04
N ASN A 574 27.94 19.79 25.86
CA ASN A 574 28.44 19.14 24.64
C ASN A 574 28.26 17.62 24.61
N ASN A 575 27.57 17.05 25.60
CA ASN A 575 27.23 15.63 25.67
C ASN A 575 25.72 15.49 25.69
N TRP A 576 25.22 14.42 25.08
CA TRP A 576 23.82 14.03 25.14
C TRP A 576 23.34 13.92 26.59
N ARG A 577 22.28 14.67 26.91
CA ARG A 577 21.60 14.62 28.21
C ARG A 577 20.10 14.66 27.99
N HIS A 578 19.39 13.94 28.85
CA HIS A 578 17.93 13.93 28.91
C HIS A 578 17.43 15.15 29.70
N TYR A 579 16.45 15.85 29.15
CA TYR A 579 15.77 16.99 29.76
C TYR A 579 14.27 16.73 29.80
N SER A 580 13.60 17.15 30.87
CA SER A 580 12.16 16.97 31.05
C SER A 580 11.53 18.14 31.80
N ALA A 581 10.31 18.51 31.43
CA ALA A 581 9.52 19.52 32.12
C ALA A 581 8.02 19.20 32.09
N LEU A 582 7.29 19.68 33.09
CA LEU A 582 5.84 19.63 33.14
C LEU A 582 5.24 20.96 32.68
N ILE A 583 4.25 20.87 31.81
CA ILE A 583 3.51 21.98 31.23
C ILE A 583 2.03 21.84 31.61
N VAL A 584 1.44 22.95 32.04
CA VAL A 584 0.00 23.08 32.25
C VAL A 584 -0.56 23.98 31.17
N LEU A 585 -1.50 23.45 30.39
CA LEU A 585 -2.10 24.19 29.28
C LEU A 585 -3.20 25.14 29.78
N PRO A 586 -3.33 26.34 29.18
CA PRO A 586 -4.43 27.24 29.48
C PRO A 586 -5.73 26.65 28.93
N ALA A 587 -6.87 26.94 29.56
CA ALA A 587 -8.17 26.40 29.13
C ALA A 587 -8.49 26.68 27.64
N LYS A 588 -8.00 27.81 27.09
CA LYS A 588 -8.12 28.13 25.66
C LYS A 588 -7.43 27.11 24.74
N ALA A 589 -6.30 26.53 25.15
CA ALA A 589 -5.61 25.50 24.38
C ALA A 589 -6.38 24.16 24.37
N CYS A 590 -7.33 23.97 25.29
CA CYS A 590 -8.17 22.78 25.40
C CYS A 590 -9.55 22.94 24.72
N GLY A 591 -9.81 24.07 24.05
CA GLY A 591 -11.09 24.35 23.39
C GLY A 591 -10.99 24.44 21.87
N ASP A 592 -12.13 24.46 21.19
CA ASP A 592 -12.22 24.52 19.72
C ASP A 592 -11.72 25.85 19.11
N GLN A 593 -11.37 26.83 19.95
CA GLN A 593 -10.80 28.13 19.53
C GLN A 593 -9.27 28.20 19.69
N ALA A 594 -8.60 27.05 19.85
CA ALA A 594 -7.15 27.04 20.03
C ALA A 594 -6.36 27.27 18.74
N GLY A 595 -7.02 27.15 17.58
CA GLY A 595 -6.40 27.17 16.25
C GLY A 595 -5.37 26.05 16.06
N GLU A 596 -4.47 26.26 15.10
CA GLU A 596 -3.28 25.42 14.92
C GLU A 596 -2.36 25.52 16.14
N ILE A 597 -2.15 24.39 16.83
CA ILE A 597 -1.26 24.31 17.99
C ILE A 597 0.06 23.69 17.56
N ARG A 598 1.19 24.31 17.93
CA ARG A 598 2.53 23.85 17.54
C ARG A 598 3.45 23.67 18.73
N LEU A 599 4.28 22.63 18.69
CA LEU A 599 5.43 22.44 19.57
C LEU A 599 6.67 23.05 18.92
N ASN A 600 7.39 23.87 19.67
CA ASN A 600 8.60 24.56 19.20
C ASN A 600 9.80 24.20 20.08
N VAL A 601 10.95 23.94 19.46
CA VAL A 601 12.24 23.68 20.12
C VAL A 601 13.30 24.54 19.46
N GLY A 602 14.01 25.38 20.23
CA GLY A 602 15.00 26.28 19.64
C GLY A 602 15.94 26.97 20.62
N PHE A 603 16.81 27.82 20.07
CA PHE A 603 17.79 28.58 20.82
C PHE A 603 18.03 29.97 20.20
N SER A 604 18.74 30.83 20.92
CA SER A 604 19.13 32.17 20.47
C SER A 604 20.66 32.29 20.39
N GLY A 605 21.16 33.11 19.45
CA GLY A 605 22.60 33.39 19.32
C GLY A 605 23.36 32.42 18.42
N LYS A 606 24.69 32.32 18.55
CA LYS A 606 25.53 31.42 17.71
C LYS A 606 25.63 30.05 18.36
N GLY A 607 25.64 28.98 17.55
CA GLY A 607 25.95 27.63 17.98
C GLY A 607 25.21 26.58 17.16
N ASP A 608 25.45 25.32 17.49
CA ASP A 608 24.74 24.16 16.97
C ASP A 608 23.93 23.55 18.13
N LEU A 609 22.66 23.25 17.89
CA LEU A 609 21.79 22.50 18.79
C LEU A 609 21.47 21.16 18.16
N PHE A 610 21.64 20.08 18.93
CA PHE A 610 21.27 18.73 18.56
C PHE A 610 20.06 18.31 19.41
N VAL A 611 19.04 17.78 18.75
CA VAL A 611 17.76 17.38 19.35
C VAL A 611 17.44 15.97 18.92
N ASP A 612 17.07 15.13 19.88
CA ASP A 612 16.59 13.77 19.62
C ASP A 612 15.54 13.33 20.66
N ARG A 613 14.78 12.28 20.34
CA ARG A 613 13.73 11.63 21.16
C ARG A 613 12.75 12.63 21.78
N VAL A 614 12.12 13.45 20.95
CA VAL A 614 11.16 14.47 21.42
C VAL A 614 9.85 13.80 21.81
N TYR A 615 9.55 13.80 23.10
CA TYR A 615 8.26 13.38 23.63
C TYR A 615 7.43 14.60 24.07
N PHE A 616 6.17 14.62 23.68
CA PHE A 616 5.17 15.49 24.28
C PHE A 616 3.86 14.73 24.43
N GLY A 617 3.35 14.62 25.66
CA GLY A 617 2.10 13.90 25.93
C GLY A 617 1.68 14.01 27.39
N PRO A 618 0.55 13.39 27.79
CA PRO A 618 0.08 13.41 29.17
C PRO A 618 1.08 12.77 30.13
N ASP A 619 1.33 13.43 31.27
CA ASP A 619 2.32 13.00 32.27
C ASP A 619 2.02 11.63 32.89
N LYS A 620 0.75 11.18 32.85
CA LYS A 620 0.34 9.85 33.34
C LYS A 620 0.96 8.69 32.57
N TYR A 621 1.51 8.92 31.38
CA TYR A 621 2.16 7.88 30.57
C TYR A 621 3.68 8.02 30.61
N SER A 622 4.39 6.90 30.51
CA SER A 622 5.82 6.91 30.23
C SER A 622 6.04 7.10 28.72
N SER A 623 7.05 7.87 28.33
CA SER A 623 7.44 8.07 26.93
C SER A 623 7.90 6.78 26.25
N GLU A 624 8.36 5.81 27.04
CA GLU A 624 8.91 4.54 26.55
C GLU A 624 7.94 3.36 26.67
N MET A 625 6.67 3.58 27.01
CA MET A 625 5.72 2.50 27.24
C MET A 625 4.48 2.59 26.36
N ILE A 626 4.03 1.41 25.92
CA ILE A 626 2.68 1.22 25.40
C ILE A 626 1.70 1.57 26.52
N PRO A 627 0.64 2.34 26.24
CA PRO A 627 -0.28 2.77 27.28
C PRO A 627 -0.92 1.60 28.05
N GLU A 628 -1.06 1.74 29.37
CA GLU A 628 -1.43 0.64 30.27
C GLU A 628 -2.81 0.05 29.94
N ASN A 629 -3.84 0.88 29.74
CA ASN A 629 -5.18 0.40 29.37
C ASN A 629 -5.21 -0.46 28.09
N TYR A 630 -4.35 -0.17 27.11
CA TYR A 630 -4.23 -0.95 25.88
C TYR A 630 -3.63 -2.33 26.17
N ARG A 631 -2.56 -2.35 26.97
CA ARG A 631 -1.90 -3.58 27.41
C ARG A 631 -2.83 -4.43 28.30
N ASP A 632 -3.51 -3.80 29.24
CA ASP A 632 -4.43 -4.45 30.16
C ASP A 632 -5.59 -5.08 29.39
N GLN A 633 -6.16 -4.37 28.42
CA GLN A 633 -7.23 -4.90 27.57
C GLN A 633 -6.80 -6.13 26.76
N ILE A 634 -5.59 -6.12 26.20
CA ILE A 634 -5.03 -7.30 25.51
C ILE A 634 -4.79 -8.44 26.51
N SER A 635 -4.26 -8.13 27.70
CA SER A 635 -4.02 -9.11 28.75
C SER A 635 -5.32 -9.74 29.26
N ASP A 636 -6.39 -8.95 29.38
CA ASP A 636 -7.73 -9.39 29.80
C ASP A 636 -8.37 -10.33 28.78
N MET A 637 -8.04 -10.21 27.49
CA MET A 637 -8.43 -11.20 26.47
C MET A 637 -7.62 -12.50 26.58
N SER A 638 -6.43 -12.44 27.17
CA SER A 638 -5.49 -13.57 27.40
C SER A 638 -5.15 -14.42 26.15
N PRO A 639 -5.03 -13.83 24.95
CA PRO A 639 -5.01 -14.58 23.69
C PRO A 639 -3.92 -15.67 23.62
N SER A 640 -4.18 -16.74 22.87
CA SER A 640 -3.20 -17.82 22.71
C SER A 640 -1.98 -17.36 21.89
N PHE A 641 -2.22 -16.54 20.87
CA PHE A 641 -1.20 -15.98 20.00
C PHE A 641 -1.45 -14.49 19.81
N ILE A 642 -0.36 -13.73 19.66
CA ILE A 642 -0.43 -12.34 19.19
C ILE A 642 0.41 -12.25 17.92
N ARG A 643 -0.26 -11.99 16.80
CA ARG A 643 0.37 -11.69 15.51
C ARG A 643 0.78 -10.23 15.47
N LEU A 644 2.09 -10.01 15.44
CA LEU A 644 2.75 -8.72 15.56
C LEU A 644 2.96 -8.07 14.18
N SER A 645 1.85 -7.79 13.50
CA SER A 645 1.85 -7.12 12.19
C SER A 645 2.28 -5.65 12.27
N ASN A 646 2.25 -5.05 13.46
CA ASN A 646 2.77 -3.72 13.75
C ASN A 646 4.30 -3.65 13.55
N VAL A 647 5.02 -4.74 13.82
CA VAL A 647 6.47 -4.78 13.65
C VAL A 647 6.79 -4.92 12.17
N ALA A 648 7.49 -3.92 11.62
CA ALA A 648 7.62 -3.74 10.18
C ALA A 648 8.81 -4.48 9.55
N PHE A 649 9.03 -5.75 9.94
CA PHE A 649 10.11 -6.56 9.38
C PHE A 649 9.94 -6.79 7.87
N GLY A 650 10.91 -6.31 7.09
CA GLY A 650 10.87 -6.46 5.63
C GLY A 650 9.77 -5.69 4.92
N LYS A 651 9.09 -4.75 5.60
CA LYS A 651 8.10 -3.87 4.97
C LYS A 651 8.80 -2.74 4.24
N THR A 652 8.34 -2.42 3.04
CA THR A 652 8.82 -1.26 2.29
C THR A 652 8.49 0.04 3.00
N GLY A 653 9.35 1.05 2.82
CA GLY A 653 9.14 2.39 3.34
C GLY A 653 9.63 2.59 4.78
N VAL A 654 10.31 1.60 5.38
CA VAL A 654 10.72 1.60 6.79
C VAL A 654 12.23 1.38 6.94
N ALA A 655 12.88 2.15 7.82
CA ALA A 655 14.30 2.01 8.11
C ALA A 655 14.62 0.60 8.65
N SER A 656 15.71 -0.01 8.15
CA SER A 656 16.04 -1.45 8.27
C SER A 656 16.32 -1.94 9.70
N GLU A 657 16.39 -1.02 10.65
CA GLU A 657 16.61 -1.30 12.08
C GLU A 657 15.63 -0.56 13.01
N SER A 658 14.74 0.27 12.46
CA SER A 658 13.83 1.12 13.26
C SER A 658 13.00 0.35 14.29
N TYR A 659 12.60 -0.88 13.95
CA TYR A 659 11.83 -1.76 14.81
C TYR A 659 12.64 -2.39 15.96
N TYR A 660 13.97 -2.28 15.98
CA TYR A 660 14.75 -2.67 17.16
C TYR A 660 14.88 -1.55 18.19
N TYR A 661 14.56 -0.30 17.81
CA TYR A 661 14.68 0.81 18.72
C TYR A 661 13.57 0.79 19.80
N PRO A 662 13.83 1.37 20.98
CA PRO A 662 12.81 1.61 21.99
C PRO A 662 11.64 2.46 21.47
N VAL A 663 10.54 2.46 22.21
CA VAL A 663 9.39 3.33 21.90
C VAL A 663 9.80 4.80 21.93
N GLY A 664 9.30 5.56 20.95
CA GLY A 664 9.63 6.96 20.71
C GLY A 664 10.83 7.17 19.77
N ASN A 665 11.47 6.09 19.29
CA ASN A 665 12.59 6.15 18.36
C ASN A 665 12.23 5.63 16.95
N GLU A 666 10.97 5.33 16.70
CA GLU A 666 10.55 4.72 15.46
C GLU A 666 10.52 5.70 14.28
N SER A 667 10.89 5.21 13.10
CA SER A 667 10.78 5.97 11.85
C SER A 667 9.34 5.93 11.32
N ASP A 668 8.87 7.05 10.78
CA ASP A 668 7.64 7.06 9.98
C ASP A 668 7.81 6.21 8.71
N ALA A 669 6.68 5.69 8.20
CA ALA A 669 6.68 4.91 6.97
C ALA A 669 6.28 5.78 5.78
N LEU A 670 7.06 5.72 4.70
CA LEU A 670 6.68 6.30 3.42
C LEU A 670 5.69 5.37 2.70
N THR A 671 4.51 5.88 2.35
CA THR A 671 3.52 5.15 1.54
C THR A 671 3.87 5.21 0.05
N GLU A 672 3.23 4.36 -0.76
CA GLU A 672 3.41 4.36 -2.22
C GLU A 672 2.99 5.67 -2.89
N MET A 673 2.07 6.42 -2.28
CA MET A 673 1.65 7.75 -2.74
C MET A 673 2.63 8.85 -2.33
N GLY A 674 3.76 8.50 -1.70
CA GLY A 674 4.74 9.45 -1.19
C GLY A 674 4.31 10.15 0.11
N GLU A 675 3.23 9.70 0.75
CA GLU A 675 2.74 10.26 2.00
C GLU A 675 3.40 9.56 3.20
N TYR A 676 3.80 10.32 4.21
CA TYR A 676 4.36 9.79 5.44
C TYR A 676 3.28 9.50 6.47
N VAL A 677 3.27 8.28 7.02
CA VAL A 677 2.25 7.82 7.98
C VAL A 677 2.92 7.28 9.24
N SER A 678 2.46 7.75 10.41
CA SER A 678 2.86 7.17 11.71
C SER A 678 2.28 5.77 11.82
N ARG A 679 3.12 4.81 12.25
CA ARG A 679 2.69 3.44 12.53
C ARG A 679 2.49 3.17 14.03
N GLY A 680 2.57 4.22 14.85
CA GLY A 680 2.64 4.10 16.29
C GLY A 680 3.89 3.30 16.73
N CYS A 681 3.76 2.50 17.77
CA CYS A 681 4.86 1.67 18.28
C CYS A 681 5.13 0.48 17.35
N ILE A 682 6.27 0.52 16.64
CA ILE A 682 6.81 -0.60 15.86
C ILE A 682 7.95 -1.34 16.57
N SER A 683 8.29 -0.94 17.81
CA SER A 683 9.33 -1.56 18.63
C SER A 683 9.05 -3.05 18.89
N LEU A 684 9.97 -3.90 18.43
CA LEU A 684 9.95 -5.35 18.66
C LEU A 684 9.99 -5.66 20.16
N GLU A 685 10.84 -4.95 20.91
CA GLU A 685 10.99 -5.18 22.35
C GLU A 685 9.68 -4.97 23.11
N SER A 686 9.04 -3.82 22.90
CA SER A 686 7.78 -3.48 23.57
C SER A 686 6.65 -4.40 23.15
N SER A 687 6.62 -4.78 21.88
CA SER A 687 5.67 -5.75 21.35
C SER A 687 5.83 -7.12 22.02
N LEU A 688 7.06 -7.64 22.16
CA LEU A 688 7.33 -8.91 22.83
C LEU A 688 7.03 -8.86 24.33
N ARG A 689 7.33 -7.74 25.01
CA ARG A 689 6.96 -7.55 26.43
C ARG A 689 5.45 -7.60 26.63
N MET A 690 4.70 -6.91 25.78
CA MET A 690 3.23 -6.94 25.79
C MET A 690 2.72 -8.36 25.57
N THR A 691 3.26 -9.06 24.56
CA THR A 691 2.89 -10.47 24.28
C THR A 691 3.15 -11.39 25.46
N LYS A 692 4.32 -11.25 26.12
CA LYS A 692 4.65 -12.02 27.31
C LYS A 692 3.72 -11.72 28.48
N GLN A 693 3.38 -10.45 28.70
CA GLN A 693 2.48 -10.05 29.79
C GLN A 693 1.07 -10.59 29.60
N ALA A 694 0.60 -10.65 28.35
CA ALA A 694 -0.69 -11.25 27.99
C ALA A 694 -0.69 -12.79 28.10
N GLY A 695 0.47 -13.43 28.37
CA GLY A 695 0.61 -14.87 28.42
C GLY A 695 0.55 -15.55 27.04
N ALA A 696 0.68 -14.78 25.96
CA ALA A 696 0.54 -15.24 24.59
C ALA A 696 1.87 -15.67 23.97
N SER A 697 1.80 -16.48 22.91
CA SER A 697 2.97 -16.76 22.06
C SER A 697 3.11 -15.70 20.95
N PRO A 698 4.33 -15.19 20.68
CA PRO A 698 4.55 -14.24 19.61
C PRO A 698 4.46 -14.90 18.23
N TRP A 699 3.77 -14.22 17.33
CA TRP A 699 3.73 -14.52 15.91
C TRP A 699 4.28 -13.33 15.13
N LEU A 700 5.50 -13.47 14.63
CA LEU A 700 6.25 -12.44 13.90
C LEU A 700 6.03 -12.58 12.40
N VAL A 701 5.80 -11.46 11.72
CA VAL A 701 5.60 -11.41 10.26
C VAL A 701 6.87 -10.87 9.61
N ILE A 702 7.42 -11.60 8.64
CA ILE A 702 8.59 -11.25 7.82
C ILE A 702 8.08 -11.00 6.40
N ASP A 703 8.11 -9.75 5.97
CA ASP A 703 7.55 -9.36 4.67
C ASP A 703 8.59 -9.43 3.53
N SER A 704 8.13 -9.37 2.28
CA SER A 704 8.87 -9.76 1.08
C SER A 704 10.10 -8.92 0.73
N ALA A 705 10.26 -7.72 1.33
CA ALA A 705 11.47 -6.92 1.16
C ALA A 705 12.56 -7.27 2.18
N ALA A 706 12.33 -8.18 3.13
CA ALA A 706 13.32 -8.54 4.15
C ALA A 706 14.66 -9.00 3.54
N ALA A 707 15.75 -8.43 4.05
CA ALA A 707 17.12 -8.76 3.71
C ALA A 707 17.68 -9.92 4.55
N GLN A 708 18.69 -10.63 4.03
CA GLN A 708 19.25 -11.80 4.69
C GLN A 708 19.86 -11.46 6.06
N ASP A 709 20.53 -10.32 6.15
CA ASP A 709 21.08 -9.77 7.39
C ASP A 709 19.97 -9.41 8.38
N GLN A 710 18.88 -8.77 7.96
CA GLN A 710 17.74 -8.48 8.84
C GLN A 710 17.17 -9.74 9.51
N VAL A 711 17.02 -10.83 8.76
CA VAL A 711 16.54 -12.12 9.32
C VAL A 711 17.55 -12.71 10.29
N LYS A 712 18.86 -12.65 9.99
CA LYS A 712 19.92 -13.09 10.92
C LYS A 712 19.91 -12.26 12.20
N ASN A 713 19.82 -10.94 12.07
CA ASN A 713 19.76 -9.98 13.16
C ASN A 713 18.52 -10.23 14.04
N LEU A 714 17.38 -10.63 13.46
CA LEU A 714 16.18 -11.01 14.22
C LEU A 714 16.43 -12.24 15.09
N ILE A 715 17.00 -13.30 14.53
CA ILE A 715 17.31 -14.51 15.30
C ILE A 715 18.37 -14.22 16.38
N GLU A 716 19.39 -13.41 16.06
CA GLU A 716 20.39 -12.96 17.03
C GLU A 716 19.77 -12.09 18.14
N TYR A 717 18.85 -11.18 17.82
CA TYR A 717 18.12 -10.41 18.83
C TYR A 717 17.32 -11.34 19.75
N PHE A 718 16.69 -12.38 19.20
CA PHE A 718 15.85 -13.32 19.96
C PHE A 718 16.65 -14.24 20.89
N CYS A 719 17.83 -14.69 20.44
CA CYS A 719 18.59 -15.77 21.09
C CYS A 719 19.96 -15.35 21.60
N GLY A 720 20.57 -14.35 20.97
CA GLY A 720 21.97 -13.99 21.11
C GLY A 720 22.35 -13.50 22.52
N SER A 721 23.63 -13.61 22.80
CA SER A 721 24.29 -13.22 24.05
C SER A 721 24.71 -11.76 24.04
N ILE A 722 25.16 -11.22 25.18
CA ILE A 722 25.67 -9.83 25.27
C ILE A 722 26.92 -9.58 24.41
N SER A 723 27.65 -10.63 24.01
CA SER A 723 28.82 -10.48 23.13
C SER A 723 28.46 -10.30 21.67
N GLU A 724 27.20 -10.55 21.30
CA GLU A 724 26.69 -10.39 19.94
C GLU A 724 25.96 -9.04 19.81
N PRO A 725 26.11 -8.28 18.71
CA PRO A 725 25.54 -6.93 18.57
C PRO A 725 24.04 -6.83 18.89
N PHE A 726 23.21 -7.70 18.34
CA PHE A 726 21.75 -7.67 18.55
C PHE A 726 21.35 -8.30 19.88
N GLY A 727 22.15 -9.23 20.40
CA GLY A 727 21.98 -9.72 21.77
C GLY A 727 22.29 -8.63 22.80
N LYS A 728 23.32 -7.80 22.58
CA LYS A 728 23.61 -6.60 23.36
C LYS A 728 22.49 -5.56 23.23
N MET A 729 22.01 -5.28 22.02
CA MET A 729 20.92 -4.34 21.78
C MET A 729 19.66 -4.72 22.56
N ARG A 730 19.27 -6.00 22.59
CA ARG A 730 18.16 -6.48 23.43
C ARG A 730 18.36 -6.16 24.92
N ILE A 731 19.59 -6.31 25.42
CA ILE A 731 19.93 -6.04 26.81
C ILE A 731 19.88 -4.54 27.11
N ASP A 732 20.37 -3.72 26.18
CA ASP A 732 20.31 -2.26 26.28
C ASP A 732 18.85 -1.76 26.22
N ASN A 733 17.98 -2.45 25.47
CA ASN A 733 16.52 -2.29 25.48
C ASN A 733 15.85 -2.84 26.77
N GLY A 734 16.64 -3.31 27.73
CA GLY A 734 16.21 -3.70 29.06
C GLY A 734 15.85 -5.18 29.24
N THR A 735 16.12 -6.06 28.27
CA THR A 735 15.86 -7.51 28.39
C THR A 735 17.15 -8.32 28.40
N ALA A 736 17.59 -8.65 29.61
CA ALA A 736 18.80 -9.45 29.85
C ALA A 736 18.69 -10.89 29.28
N VAL A 737 17.54 -11.53 29.47
CA VAL A 737 17.31 -12.94 29.17
C VAL A 737 16.84 -13.11 27.71
N PRO A 738 17.40 -14.03 26.91
CA PRO A 738 16.95 -14.24 25.53
C PRO A 738 15.45 -14.56 25.44
N TRP A 739 14.76 -13.92 24.50
CA TRP A 739 13.33 -14.11 24.27
C TRP A 739 12.99 -15.56 23.94
N SER A 740 13.89 -16.28 23.26
CA SER A 740 13.73 -17.71 22.98
C SER A 740 13.55 -18.59 24.21
N THR A 741 14.08 -18.17 25.37
CA THR A 741 13.92 -18.91 26.63
C THR A 741 12.67 -18.52 27.41
N GLN A 742 12.07 -17.38 27.07
CA GLN A 742 10.93 -16.80 27.77
C GLN A 742 9.58 -17.21 27.17
N PHE A 743 9.57 -17.63 25.90
CA PHE A 743 8.38 -18.15 25.23
C PHE A 743 8.47 -19.66 25.02
N GLU A 744 7.33 -20.33 25.21
CA GLU A 744 7.21 -21.76 24.92
C GLU A 744 7.17 -22.03 23.41
N ARG A 745 6.58 -21.11 22.65
CA ARG A 745 6.49 -21.17 21.19
C ARG A 745 6.69 -19.80 20.56
N VAL A 746 7.19 -19.82 19.33
CA VAL A 746 7.37 -18.64 18.48
C VAL A 746 6.95 -19.01 17.07
N VAL A 747 6.16 -18.14 16.44
CA VAL A 747 5.71 -18.33 15.06
C VAL A 747 6.41 -17.31 14.17
N PHE A 748 6.98 -17.77 13.07
CA PHE A 748 7.52 -16.90 12.02
C PHE A 748 6.70 -17.12 10.74
N GLU A 749 6.01 -16.09 10.32
CA GLU A 749 5.29 -16.05 9.05
C GLU A 749 6.12 -15.30 8.01
N VAL A 750 6.24 -15.87 6.81
CA VAL A 750 6.80 -15.17 5.66
C VAL A 750 5.66 -14.76 4.73
N ALA A 751 5.53 -13.46 4.48
CA ALA A 751 4.42 -12.89 3.72
C ALA A 751 4.91 -12.01 2.56
N ASP A 752 3.98 -11.62 1.69
CA ASP A 752 4.19 -10.65 0.62
C ASP A 752 3.03 -9.66 0.57
N SER A 753 2.98 -8.73 1.52
CA SER A 753 1.84 -7.82 1.68
C SER A 753 1.66 -6.84 0.51
N ARG A 754 2.70 -6.67 -0.31
CA ARG A 754 2.74 -5.77 -1.48
C ARG A 754 2.66 -6.50 -2.81
N GLY A 755 2.60 -7.84 -2.82
CA GLY A 755 2.57 -8.61 -4.06
C GLY A 755 3.83 -8.42 -4.92
N LEU A 756 5.00 -8.30 -4.30
CA LEU A 756 6.29 -8.12 -4.97
C LEU A 756 6.64 -9.30 -5.88
N PHE A 757 6.18 -10.52 -5.57
CA PHE A 757 6.46 -11.70 -6.37
C PHE A 757 5.36 -11.97 -7.40
N ALA A 758 5.73 -11.97 -8.68
CA ALA A 758 4.78 -12.12 -9.79
C ALA A 758 4.27 -13.55 -9.98
N THR A 759 5.02 -14.57 -9.55
CA THR A 759 4.68 -15.98 -9.76
C THR A 759 4.63 -16.76 -8.45
N ASP A 760 3.76 -17.76 -8.39
CA ASP A 760 3.66 -18.70 -7.26
C ASP A 760 4.98 -19.41 -6.96
N LEU A 761 5.77 -19.72 -8.01
CA LEU A 761 7.09 -20.32 -7.84
C LEU A 761 8.04 -19.38 -7.10
N GLN A 762 8.06 -18.09 -7.43
CA GLN A 762 8.86 -17.10 -6.72
C GLN A 762 8.42 -16.97 -5.26
N LYS A 763 7.11 -16.95 -5.01
CA LYS A 763 6.52 -16.88 -3.66
C LYS A 763 6.98 -18.03 -2.78
N GLY A 764 6.76 -19.28 -3.23
CA GLY A 764 7.17 -20.46 -2.46
C GLY A 764 8.69 -20.55 -2.27
N ALA A 765 9.46 -20.25 -3.32
CA ALA A 765 10.91 -20.28 -3.25
C ALA A 765 11.49 -19.21 -2.30
N TYR A 766 10.83 -18.04 -2.17
CA TYR A 766 11.22 -17.01 -1.21
C TYR A 766 10.98 -17.45 0.23
N VAL A 767 9.82 -18.06 0.51
CA VAL A 767 9.50 -18.63 1.83
C VAL A 767 10.58 -19.65 2.24
N ASP A 768 10.93 -20.57 1.34
CA ASP A 768 11.96 -21.58 1.58
C ASP A 768 13.35 -20.96 1.81
N TYR A 769 13.65 -19.88 1.09
CA TYR A 769 14.90 -19.14 1.27
C TYR A 769 14.97 -18.46 2.63
N MET A 770 13.90 -17.81 3.09
CA MET A 770 13.82 -17.22 4.44
C MET A 770 13.93 -18.28 5.55
N ILE A 771 13.21 -19.39 5.43
CA ILE A 771 13.32 -20.55 6.34
C ILE A 771 14.75 -21.08 6.34
N GLY A 772 15.38 -21.21 5.16
CA GLY A 772 16.76 -21.63 5.02
C GLY A 772 17.75 -20.71 5.75
N ILE A 773 17.57 -19.39 5.67
CA ILE A 773 18.39 -18.42 6.41
C ILE A 773 18.23 -18.62 7.92
N MET A 774 17.00 -18.74 8.42
CA MET A 774 16.75 -18.96 9.85
C MET A 774 17.37 -20.27 10.33
N LYS A 775 17.20 -21.36 9.58
CA LYS A 775 17.82 -22.68 9.87
C LYS A 775 19.35 -22.66 9.83
N SER A 776 19.95 -21.73 9.07
CA SER A 776 21.41 -21.57 9.00
C SER A 776 22.01 -20.82 10.19
N SER A 777 21.17 -20.16 11.01
CA SER A 777 21.63 -19.45 12.20
C SER A 777 22.23 -20.43 13.23
N PRO A 778 23.35 -20.08 13.89
CA PRO A 778 23.92 -20.91 14.94
C PRO A 778 22.96 -21.13 16.12
N HIS A 779 22.00 -20.22 16.32
CA HIS A 779 21.02 -20.27 17.41
C HIS A 779 19.81 -21.16 17.11
N TYR A 780 19.61 -21.60 15.86
CA TYR A 780 18.40 -22.31 15.46
C TYR A 780 18.23 -23.65 16.19
N LEU A 781 19.33 -24.39 16.41
CA LEU A 781 19.27 -25.70 17.07
C LEU A 781 18.69 -25.63 18.48
N ASP A 782 18.87 -24.50 19.17
CA ASP A 782 18.38 -24.29 20.53
C ASP A 782 16.88 -23.97 20.58
N ILE A 783 16.32 -23.50 19.46
CA ILE A 783 14.92 -23.05 19.38
C ILE A 783 14.06 -23.91 18.44
N LYS A 784 14.63 -24.85 17.70
CA LYS A 784 13.96 -25.61 16.64
C LYS A 784 12.65 -26.28 17.09
N ASP A 785 12.57 -26.73 18.34
CA ASP A 785 11.39 -27.43 18.89
C ASP A 785 10.30 -26.47 19.40
N ARG A 786 10.53 -25.15 19.28
CA ARG A 786 9.62 -24.07 19.71
C ARG A 786 9.15 -23.22 18.54
N VAL A 787 9.77 -23.36 17.37
CA VAL A 787 9.51 -22.54 16.19
C VAL A 787 8.49 -23.21 15.28
N ILE A 788 7.53 -22.44 14.79
CA ILE A 788 6.59 -22.81 13.73
C ILE A 788 6.80 -21.86 12.56
N PHE A 789 7.01 -22.39 11.36
CA PHE A 789 7.09 -21.60 10.15
C PHE A 789 5.73 -21.58 9.44
N LEU A 790 5.25 -20.38 9.12
CA LEU A 790 4.03 -20.17 8.35
C LEU A 790 4.35 -19.55 6.99
N ASP A 791 3.65 -20.02 5.97
CA ASP A 791 3.62 -19.42 4.65
C ASP A 791 2.41 -18.52 4.52
N GLY A 792 2.62 -17.20 4.50
CA GLY A 792 1.59 -16.17 4.33
C GLY A 792 1.51 -15.61 2.91
N MET A 793 2.01 -16.34 1.91
CA MET A 793 1.94 -15.95 0.52
C MET A 793 0.55 -16.22 -0.09
N ASP A 794 0.03 -15.27 -0.86
CA ASP A 794 -1.22 -15.48 -1.61
C ASP A 794 -0.94 -16.19 -2.95
N TYR A 795 -1.26 -17.47 -3.07
CA TYR A 795 -0.99 -18.29 -4.27
C TYR A 795 -2.16 -18.27 -5.26
N THR A 796 -1.86 -18.02 -6.53
CA THR A 796 -2.87 -17.99 -7.61
C THR A 796 -3.25 -19.38 -8.14
N GLY A 797 -2.34 -20.34 -8.06
CA GLY A 797 -2.49 -21.73 -8.50
C GLY A 797 -3.21 -22.64 -7.49
N GLY A 798 -3.63 -22.09 -6.34
CA GLY A 798 -4.39 -22.81 -5.32
C GLY A 798 -3.61 -23.96 -4.65
N SER A 799 -2.28 -23.95 -4.75
CA SER A 799 -1.40 -24.91 -4.08
C SER A 799 -0.21 -24.18 -3.46
N MET A 800 0.05 -24.48 -2.19
CA MET A 800 1.24 -24.01 -1.48
C MET A 800 2.46 -24.76 -2.01
N LEU A 801 3.51 -24.01 -2.37
CA LEU A 801 4.72 -24.56 -2.98
C LEU A 801 5.92 -24.63 -2.02
N SER A 802 5.83 -24.03 -0.83
CA SER A 802 6.92 -23.97 0.15
C SER A 802 6.96 -25.18 1.11
N GLU A 803 8.05 -25.24 1.88
CA GLU A 803 8.32 -26.21 2.95
C GLU A 803 7.83 -25.77 4.34
N ALA A 804 7.03 -24.69 4.45
CA ALA A 804 6.54 -24.21 5.74
C ALA A 804 5.63 -25.24 6.44
N ASP A 805 5.44 -25.10 7.75
CA ASP A 805 4.67 -26.07 8.54
C ASP A 805 3.17 -25.98 8.26
N TYR A 806 2.68 -24.76 8.05
CA TYR A 806 1.29 -24.46 7.71
C TYR A 806 1.23 -23.27 6.76
N HIS A 807 0.10 -23.13 6.07
CA HIS A 807 -0.24 -21.92 5.34
C HIS A 807 -1.03 -20.97 6.27
N THR A 808 -0.95 -19.68 5.97
CA THR A 808 -1.80 -18.68 6.61
C THR A 808 -2.54 -17.81 5.61
N ALA A 809 -3.80 -17.51 5.92
CA ALA A 809 -4.67 -16.73 5.05
C ALA A 809 -5.53 -15.72 5.82
N TYR A 810 -6.26 -14.92 5.04
CA TYR A 810 -7.14 -13.85 5.50
C TYR A 810 -8.61 -14.27 5.39
N LEU A 811 -9.38 -14.10 6.47
CA LEU A 811 -10.81 -14.40 6.50
C LEU A 811 -11.66 -13.16 6.76
N HIS A 812 -12.24 -12.58 5.72
CA HIS A 812 -13.21 -11.49 5.85
C HIS A 812 -14.60 -11.93 5.43
N ILE A 813 -15.51 -12.01 6.40
CA ILE A 813 -16.91 -12.34 6.16
C ILE A 813 -17.71 -11.03 6.21
N SER A 814 -18.28 -10.66 5.06
CA SER A 814 -19.20 -9.53 4.95
C SER A 814 -20.56 -10.01 4.44
N GLY A 815 -21.60 -9.83 5.24
CA GLY A 815 -22.99 -10.11 4.84
C GLY A 815 -23.65 -8.86 4.26
N LEU A 816 -24.36 -8.99 3.13
CA LEU A 816 -25.21 -7.92 2.57
C LEU A 816 -26.66 -8.20 2.94
N SER A 817 -27.34 -7.30 3.67
CA SER A 817 -28.72 -7.55 4.11
C SER A 817 -29.80 -7.20 3.08
N ASP A 818 -29.46 -6.59 1.93
CA ASP A 818 -30.45 -5.96 1.04
C ASP A 818 -30.73 -6.73 -0.28
N ASP A 819 -29.78 -7.53 -0.79
CA ASP A 819 -29.96 -8.35 -2.02
C ASP A 819 -30.82 -9.63 -1.78
N ILE A 820 -31.37 -9.75 -0.56
CA ILE A 820 -32.01 -10.97 -0.05
C ILE A 820 -33.55 -10.81 -0.02
N ALA A 821 -34.06 -9.62 -0.35
CA ALA A 821 -35.50 -9.38 -0.49
C ALA A 821 -36.16 -10.14 -1.67
N VAL A 822 -35.39 -10.82 -2.52
CA VAL A 822 -35.92 -11.55 -3.70
C VAL A 822 -36.35 -12.99 -3.37
N THR A 823 -35.90 -13.60 -2.26
CA THR A 823 -36.19 -15.00 -1.89
C THR A 823 -36.92 -15.23 -0.57
N GLY A 824 -37.33 -14.19 0.16
CA GLY A 824 -38.37 -14.30 1.20
C GLY A 824 -37.93 -14.57 2.64
N GLY A 825 -36.64 -14.49 2.97
CA GLY A 825 -36.15 -14.51 4.36
C GLY A 825 -34.76 -13.89 4.47
N ASN A 826 -34.48 -13.16 5.55
CA ASN A 826 -33.11 -12.70 5.86
C ASN A 826 -32.31 -13.93 6.34
N PRO A 827 -31.14 -14.25 5.75
CA PRO A 827 -30.33 -15.36 6.22
C PRO A 827 -29.92 -15.10 7.66
N SER A 828 -29.90 -16.16 8.44
CA SER A 828 -29.38 -16.13 9.80
C SER A 828 -27.88 -15.81 9.81
N SER A 829 -27.35 -15.28 10.92
CA SER A 829 -25.90 -15.01 11.04
C SER A 829 -25.06 -16.26 10.78
N ILE A 830 -25.56 -17.43 11.19
CA ILE A 830 -24.89 -18.73 10.98
C ILE A 830 -24.80 -19.09 9.50
N GLU A 831 -25.83 -18.81 8.68
CA GLU A 831 -25.78 -19.03 7.23
C GLU A 831 -24.71 -18.14 6.57
N ILE A 832 -24.64 -16.86 6.98
CA ILE A 832 -23.63 -15.92 6.49
C ILE A 832 -22.22 -16.41 6.86
N ILE A 833 -22.03 -16.85 8.09
CA ILE A 833 -20.75 -17.36 8.60
C ILE A 833 -20.36 -18.64 7.87
N SER A 834 -21.26 -19.63 7.77
CA SER A 834 -21.03 -20.88 7.05
C SER A 834 -20.71 -20.67 5.57
N ALA A 835 -21.45 -19.79 4.89
CA ALA A 835 -21.18 -19.45 3.50
C ALA A 835 -19.81 -18.75 3.34
N GLY A 836 -19.47 -17.87 4.28
CA GLY A 836 -18.16 -17.19 4.33
C GLY A 836 -17.01 -18.16 4.51
N TYR A 837 -17.10 -19.08 5.46
CA TYR A 837 -16.10 -20.13 5.70
C TYR A 837 -15.98 -21.10 4.53
N LEU A 838 -17.09 -21.49 3.91
CA LEU A 838 -17.06 -22.34 2.71
C LEU A 838 -16.35 -21.64 1.55
N ASN A 839 -16.67 -20.37 1.31
CA ASN A 839 -16.03 -19.55 0.28
C ASN A 839 -14.53 -19.39 0.54
N TYR A 840 -14.16 -19.15 1.79
CA TYR A 840 -12.76 -19.09 2.23
C TYR A 840 -12.04 -20.42 2.00
N TYR A 841 -12.63 -21.54 2.43
CA TYR A 841 -12.05 -22.87 2.26
C TYR A 841 -11.79 -23.22 0.79
N ASP A 842 -12.66 -22.78 -0.11
CA ASP A 842 -12.48 -23.00 -1.55
C ASP A 842 -11.33 -22.16 -2.16
N ARG A 843 -10.88 -21.11 -1.45
CA ARG A 843 -9.83 -20.19 -1.91
C ARG A 843 -8.45 -20.49 -1.33
N ILE A 844 -8.36 -21.15 -0.17
CA ILE A 844 -7.05 -21.38 0.45
C ILE A 844 -6.18 -22.35 -0.36
N PRO A 845 -4.89 -22.06 -0.52
CA PRO A 845 -3.95 -22.95 -1.18
C PRO A 845 -3.85 -24.31 -0.48
N ARG A 846 -3.77 -25.39 -1.25
CA ARG A 846 -3.65 -26.75 -0.71
C ARG A 846 -2.20 -27.10 -0.42
N ILE A 847 -1.95 -27.71 0.73
CA ILE A 847 -0.64 -28.27 1.09
C ILE A 847 -0.47 -29.63 0.39
N LEU A 848 0.43 -29.72 -0.59
CA LEU A 848 0.61 -30.94 -1.41
C LEU A 848 1.28 -32.09 -0.63
N SER A 849 2.09 -31.77 0.36
CA SER A 849 2.97 -32.71 1.07
C SER A 849 2.29 -33.49 2.20
N ARG A 850 1.04 -33.15 2.56
CA ARG A 850 0.36 -33.75 3.72
C ARG A 850 -1.11 -34.14 3.44
N PRO A 851 -1.64 -35.23 4.04
CA PRO A 851 -3.01 -35.69 3.80
C PRO A 851 -4.06 -34.69 4.26
N ARG A 852 -5.15 -34.53 3.49
CA ARG A 852 -6.19 -33.48 3.66
C ARG A 852 -6.99 -33.49 4.97
N GLU A 853 -6.94 -34.56 5.75
CA GLU A 853 -7.92 -34.79 6.82
C GLU A 853 -7.49 -34.26 8.19
N ASN A 854 -6.21 -33.91 8.41
CA ASN A 854 -5.66 -33.61 9.75
C ASN A 854 -4.74 -32.38 9.80
N ILE A 855 -5.02 -31.31 9.04
CA ILE A 855 -4.23 -30.08 9.13
C ILE A 855 -5.16 -28.89 9.14
N GLY A 856 -5.22 -28.22 10.28
CA GLY A 856 -5.88 -26.93 10.37
C GLY A 856 -5.03 -25.81 9.77
N GLU A 857 -5.66 -24.98 8.95
CA GLU A 857 -5.18 -23.70 8.43
C GLU A 857 -4.98 -22.69 9.57
N TRP A 858 -4.04 -21.75 9.40
CA TRP A 858 -3.84 -20.66 10.36
C TRP A 858 -4.40 -19.37 9.77
N ILE A 859 -5.45 -18.80 10.36
CA ILE A 859 -6.00 -17.52 9.89
C ILE A 859 -5.23 -16.38 10.58
N GLY A 860 -4.41 -15.67 9.81
CA GLY A 860 -3.54 -14.60 10.33
C GLY A 860 -4.28 -13.28 10.55
N SER A 861 -5.35 -13.03 9.81
CA SER A 861 -6.21 -11.87 10.01
C SER A 861 -7.64 -12.22 9.63
N SER A 862 -8.57 -11.71 10.42
CA SER A 862 -9.97 -12.05 10.27
C SER A 862 -10.89 -10.94 10.74
N GLY A 863 -11.96 -10.71 9.99
CA GLY A 863 -13.00 -9.75 10.36
C GLY A 863 -14.39 -10.20 9.95
N TYR A 864 -15.37 -9.84 10.79
CA TYR A 864 -16.79 -10.10 10.55
C TYR A 864 -17.59 -8.81 10.61
N ARG A 865 -18.35 -8.53 9.54
CA ARG A 865 -19.23 -7.36 9.44
C ARG A 865 -20.54 -7.71 8.75
N ILE A 866 -21.63 -7.07 9.19
CA ILE A 866 -22.93 -7.15 8.52
C ILE A 866 -23.25 -5.75 7.99
N LEU A 867 -23.37 -5.64 6.67
CA LEU A 867 -23.68 -4.41 5.97
C LEU A 867 -25.15 -4.40 5.57
N ASN A 868 -25.82 -3.31 5.90
CA ASN A 868 -27.13 -2.98 5.39
C ASN A 868 -27.00 -2.03 4.22
N GLU A 869 -27.31 -2.52 3.01
CA GLU A 869 -27.47 -1.63 1.87
C GLU A 869 -28.87 -1.01 1.94
N GLN A 870 -29.03 0.20 1.44
CA GLN A 870 -30.33 0.80 1.21
C GLN A 870 -30.25 1.52 -0.12
N LYS A 871 -31.05 1.07 -1.11
CA LYS A 871 -31.19 1.79 -2.37
C LYS A 871 -31.96 3.09 -2.13
N THR A 872 -31.26 4.21 -2.21
CA THR A 872 -31.83 5.57 -2.15
C THR A 872 -31.89 6.18 -3.55
N GLN A 873 -32.63 7.28 -3.71
CA GLN A 873 -32.63 8.05 -4.97
C GLN A 873 -31.25 8.63 -5.33
N ALA A 874 -30.34 8.75 -4.35
CA ALA A 874 -28.98 9.27 -4.51
C ALA A 874 -27.92 8.17 -4.74
N GLY A 875 -28.31 6.89 -4.75
CA GLY A 875 -27.41 5.74 -4.85
C GLY A 875 -27.59 4.72 -3.73
N ILE A 876 -26.64 3.78 -3.62
CA ILE A 876 -26.64 2.74 -2.59
C ILE A 876 -25.98 3.29 -1.32
N LEU A 877 -26.76 3.41 -0.24
CA LEU A 877 -26.24 3.75 1.09
C LEU A 877 -25.86 2.45 1.81
N ARG A 878 -24.64 2.34 2.34
CA ARG A 878 -24.19 1.17 3.11
C ARG A 878 -23.99 1.55 4.57
N ASN A 879 -24.69 0.88 5.48
CA ASN A 879 -24.61 1.10 6.93
C ASN A 879 -24.19 -0.17 7.65
N ASP A 880 -23.27 -0.08 8.61
CA ASP A 880 -22.93 -1.20 9.47
C ASP A 880 -24.10 -1.56 10.40
N THR A 881 -24.34 -2.86 10.60
CA THR A 881 -25.40 -3.39 11.47
C THR A 881 -24.80 -3.90 12.77
N ARG A 882 -25.53 -3.76 13.87
CA ARG A 882 -25.12 -4.30 15.17
C ARG A 882 -25.07 -5.84 15.11
N VAL A 883 -23.97 -6.39 15.59
CA VAL A 883 -23.72 -7.83 15.67
C VAL A 883 -23.89 -8.28 17.12
N SER A 884 -24.59 -9.39 17.35
CA SER A 884 -24.77 -9.96 18.69
C SER A 884 -23.56 -10.78 19.12
N ALA A 885 -23.36 -10.94 20.42
CA ALA A 885 -22.30 -11.78 20.98
C ALA A 885 -22.41 -13.24 20.49
N ALA A 886 -23.63 -13.80 20.41
CA ALA A 886 -23.85 -15.13 19.84
C ALA A 886 -23.31 -15.26 18.41
N ALA A 887 -23.48 -14.25 17.56
CA ALA A 887 -22.97 -14.27 16.19
C ALA A 887 -21.44 -14.15 16.14
N TYR A 888 -20.81 -13.35 17.01
CA TYR A 888 -19.35 -13.33 17.11
C TYR A 888 -18.79 -14.63 17.65
N VAL A 889 -19.41 -15.24 18.67
CA VAL A 889 -18.99 -16.55 19.18
C VAL A 889 -19.12 -17.62 18.10
N ASP A 890 -20.21 -17.62 17.34
CA ASP A 890 -20.39 -18.53 16.20
C ASP A 890 -19.29 -18.32 15.16
N TYR A 891 -19.01 -17.07 14.77
CA TYR A 891 -17.94 -16.72 13.85
C TYR A 891 -16.57 -17.23 14.32
N LEU A 892 -16.22 -17.02 15.59
CA LEU A 892 -14.92 -17.39 16.14
C LEU A 892 -14.71 -18.91 16.25
N LEU A 893 -15.79 -19.66 16.45
CA LEU A 893 -15.72 -21.09 16.75
C LEU A 893 -16.20 -21.99 15.61
N HIS A 894 -16.78 -21.43 14.54
CA HIS A 894 -17.44 -22.18 13.47
C HIS A 894 -16.60 -23.32 12.90
N ASP A 895 -15.33 -23.03 12.59
CA ASP A 895 -14.38 -23.98 11.98
C ASP A 895 -13.16 -24.27 12.88
N LEU A 896 -13.12 -23.69 14.09
CA LEU A 896 -11.99 -23.79 15.00
C LEU A 896 -11.84 -25.23 15.52
N GLY A 897 -10.69 -25.83 15.26
CA GLY A 897 -10.37 -27.22 15.55
C GLY A 897 -10.91 -28.23 14.54
N TRP A 898 -11.63 -27.80 13.49
CA TRP A 898 -12.04 -28.68 12.39
C TRP A 898 -11.08 -28.60 11.23
N ARG A 899 -10.94 -27.39 10.67
CA ARG A 899 -9.99 -27.07 9.59
C ARG A 899 -9.23 -25.79 9.86
N THR A 900 -9.52 -25.08 10.94
CA THR A 900 -8.76 -23.94 11.41
C THR A 900 -8.05 -24.32 12.70
N SER A 901 -6.72 -24.27 12.70
CA SER A 901 -5.91 -24.46 13.91
C SER A 901 -5.96 -23.21 14.77
N VAL A 902 -5.60 -22.06 14.19
CA VAL A 902 -5.50 -20.79 14.90
C VAL A 902 -6.27 -19.73 14.13
N LEU A 903 -7.07 -18.94 14.85
CA LEU A 903 -7.78 -17.78 14.31
C LEU A 903 -7.28 -16.51 14.99
N CYS A 904 -6.51 -15.69 14.28
CA CYS A 904 -6.17 -14.34 14.72
C CYS A 904 -7.24 -13.36 14.29
N VAL A 905 -7.83 -12.68 15.27
CA VAL A 905 -8.89 -11.70 15.05
C VAL A 905 -8.29 -10.32 14.91
N ASP A 906 -8.70 -9.59 13.87
CA ASP A 906 -8.41 -8.18 13.79
C ASP A 906 -9.26 -7.46 14.83
N VAL A 907 -8.61 -7.04 15.92
CA VAL A 907 -9.23 -6.08 16.84
C VAL A 907 -8.80 -4.71 16.37
N PRO A 908 -9.71 -3.96 15.71
CA PRO A 908 -9.37 -2.64 15.28
C PRO A 908 -9.26 -1.72 16.49
N PHE A 909 -8.04 -1.52 16.95
CA PHE A 909 -7.72 -0.40 17.81
C PHE A 909 -7.57 0.84 16.92
N TYR A 910 -8.69 1.25 16.30
CA TYR A 910 -8.74 2.46 15.49
C TYR A 910 -8.76 3.66 16.45
N GLY A 911 -7.59 4.21 16.68
CA GLY A 911 -7.45 5.57 17.13
C GLY A 911 -6.25 6.13 16.40
N SER A 912 -6.43 7.28 15.77
CA SER A 912 -5.30 8.19 15.68
C SER A 912 -4.71 8.35 17.10
N GLU A 913 -3.41 8.67 17.23
CA GLU A 913 -2.81 8.95 18.55
C GLU A 913 -3.69 9.90 19.39
N TYR A 914 -4.47 10.77 18.71
CA TYR A 914 -5.47 11.68 19.25
C TYR A 914 -6.71 11.02 19.91
N ASP A 915 -7.33 10.01 19.29
CA ASP A 915 -8.58 9.40 19.79
C ASP A 915 -8.35 8.67 21.13
N TYR A 916 -7.15 8.11 21.28
CA TYR A 916 -6.73 7.46 22.52
C TYR A 916 -6.77 8.43 23.74
N TYR A 917 -6.39 9.70 23.57
CA TYR A 917 -6.38 10.66 24.68
C TYR A 917 -7.76 11.08 25.18
N ARG A 918 -8.78 10.97 24.33
CA ARG A 918 -10.17 11.27 24.70
C ARG A 918 -10.81 10.14 25.52
N GLY A 919 -10.18 8.97 25.57
CA GLY A 919 -10.80 7.76 26.13
C GLY A 919 -12.06 7.34 25.36
N ASP A 920 -12.25 7.91 24.18
CA ASP A 920 -13.38 7.70 23.31
C ASP A 920 -12.82 6.89 22.15
N PHE A 921 -12.99 5.57 22.19
CA PHE A 921 -12.58 4.65 21.11
C PHE A 921 -13.48 4.81 19.88
N ARG A 922 -14.00 6.03 19.63
CA ARG A 922 -14.97 6.29 18.58
C ARG A 922 -14.28 6.41 17.24
N ALA A 923 -14.65 5.52 16.34
CA ALA A 923 -14.20 5.54 14.96
C ALA A 923 -14.44 6.90 14.28
N TYR A 924 -13.40 7.43 13.63
CA TYR A 924 -13.49 8.17 12.36
C TYR A 924 -14.49 9.35 12.32
N ASP A 925 -14.03 10.55 12.66
CA ASP A 925 -14.77 11.83 12.48
C ASP A 925 -15.19 12.11 11.02
N ALA A 926 -14.79 11.29 10.04
CA ALA A 926 -15.20 11.43 8.64
C ALA A 926 -16.53 10.72 8.29
N TYR A 927 -17.14 9.97 9.20
CA TYR A 927 -18.48 9.39 8.99
C TYR A 927 -19.52 10.06 9.89
N PRO A 928 -20.74 10.36 9.38
CA PRO A 928 -21.80 10.93 10.21
C PRO A 928 -22.08 10.02 11.42
N ASP A 929 -22.13 10.63 12.62
CA ASP A 929 -22.01 10.05 13.97
C ASP A 929 -22.58 8.64 14.22
N ARG A 930 -23.68 8.25 13.56
CA ARG A 930 -24.33 6.96 13.79
C ARG A 930 -23.53 5.74 13.34
N ARG A 931 -22.71 5.85 12.28
CA ARG A 931 -21.93 4.70 11.77
C ARG A 931 -20.80 4.35 12.73
N ALA A 932 -20.13 5.37 13.26
CA ALA A 932 -19.08 5.23 14.25
C ALA A 932 -19.59 4.50 15.49
N ASP A 933 -20.73 4.93 16.05
CA ASP A 933 -21.32 4.31 17.25
C ASP A 933 -21.56 2.79 17.08
N VAL A 934 -22.12 2.35 15.94
CA VAL A 934 -22.38 0.92 15.68
C VAL A 934 -21.08 0.12 15.55
N ILE A 935 -20.06 0.67 14.88
CA ILE A 935 -18.75 0.02 14.76
C ILE A 935 -18.14 -0.15 16.16
N ASN A 936 -18.20 0.87 17.00
CA ASN A 936 -17.66 0.79 18.37
C ASN A 936 -18.42 -0.24 19.21
N GLU A 937 -19.76 -0.23 19.16
CA GLU A 937 -20.57 -1.24 19.83
C GLU A 937 -20.14 -2.65 19.39
N ASN A 938 -20.02 -2.89 18.09
CA ASN A 938 -19.57 -4.17 17.55
C ASN A 938 -18.17 -4.59 18.05
N ILE A 939 -17.23 -3.66 18.12
CA ILE A 939 -15.88 -3.90 18.68
C ILE A 939 -15.97 -4.30 20.15
N GLN A 940 -16.77 -3.60 20.95
CA GLN A 940 -16.95 -3.93 22.37
C GLN A 940 -17.59 -5.31 22.57
N VAL A 941 -18.58 -5.66 21.75
CA VAL A 941 -19.20 -7.00 21.78
C VAL A 941 -18.19 -8.08 21.40
N LEU A 942 -17.37 -7.84 20.37
CA LEU A 942 -16.32 -8.76 19.96
C LEU A 942 -15.30 -8.98 21.09
N ILE A 943 -14.81 -7.90 21.69
CA ILE A 943 -13.84 -7.96 22.80
C ILE A 943 -14.42 -8.72 23.99
N SER A 944 -15.65 -8.40 24.39
CA SER A 944 -16.34 -9.10 25.48
C SER A 944 -16.49 -10.60 25.20
N SER A 945 -16.82 -10.95 23.95
CA SER A 945 -16.91 -12.35 23.50
C SER A 945 -15.56 -13.06 23.57
N LEU A 946 -14.47 -12.41 23.11
CA LEU A 946 -13.11 -12.96 23.16
C LEU A 946 -12.67 -13.26 24.60
N THR A 947 -12.86 -12.29 25.51
CA THR A 947 -12.55 -12.45 26.94
C THR A 947 -13.31 -13.62 27.57
N ALA A 948 -14.59 -13.81 27.20
CA ALA A 948 -15.40 -14.91 27.71
C ALA A 948 -14.92 -16.28 27.21
N LEU A 949 -14.44 -16.35 25.97
CA LEU A 949 -14.08 -17.61 25.30
C LEU A 949 -12.68 -18.11 25.63
N ASN A 950 -11.72 -17.24 25.84
CA ASN A 950 -10.32 -17.63 25.78
C ASN A 950 -9.90 -18.67 26.85
N GLY A 951 -10.50 -18.65 28.05
CA GLY A 951 -10.33 -19.72 29.04
C GLY A 951 -11.06 -21.03 28.73
N ALA A 952 -12.07 -21.00 27.85
CA ALA A 952 -12.91 -22.14 27.48
C ALA A 952 -12.42 -22.91 26.24
N VAL A 953 -11.61 -22.27 25.39
CA VAL A 953 -11.24 -22.77 24.04
C VAL A 953 -9.79 -23.29 23.98
N SER A 954 -9.10 -23.42 25.11
CA SER A 954 -7.67 -23.77 25.22
C SER A 954 -7.33 -25.25 24.98
N GLY A 955 -8.18 -26.01 24.28
CA GLY A 955 -8.11 -27.47 24.21
C GLY A 955 -8.46 -28.08 22.86
N SER A 956 -8.47 -29.41 22.79
CA SER A 956 -8.91 -30.16 21.60
C SER A 956 -10.43 -30.07 21.45
N PRO A 957 -10.97 -29.86 20.24
CA PRO A 957 -12.40 -29.89 20.02
C PRO A 957 -12.98 -31.28 20.28
N LEU A 958 -14.22 -31.30 20.77
CA LEU A 958 -15.02 -32.51 20.97
C LEU A 958 -16.16 -32.56 19.95
N ASP A 959 -16.68 -33.75 19.68
CA ASP A 959 -17.84 -33.91 18.82
C ASP A 959 -19.11 -33.46 19.56
N VAL A 960 -19.90 -32.60 18.92
CA VAL A 960 -21.13 -32.04 19.49
C VAL A 960 -22.28 -32.31 18.53
N ARG A 961 -23.34 -32.93 19.05
CA ARG A 961 -24.56 -33.21 18.30
C ARG A 961 -25.76 -32.56 18.97
N ILE A 962 -26.47 -31.73 18.21
CA ILE A 962 -27.76 -31.17 18.61
C ILE A 962 -28.87 -32.09 18.10
N VAL A 963 -29.65 -32.66 19.01
CA VAL A 963 -30.84 -33.45 18.71
C VAL A 963 -32.06 -32.55 18.91
N PRO A 964 -32.77 -32.17 17.83
CA PRO A 964 -33.99 -31.38 17.96
C PRO A 964 -35.03 -32.16 18.76
N ALA A 965 -35.87 -31.48 19.53
CA ALA A 965 -36.86 -32.18 20.32
C ALA A 965 -37.82 -32.92 19.38
N SER A 966 -37.88 -34.24 19.53
CA SER A 966 -38.85 -35.08 18.80
C SER A 966 -40.24 -34.49 18.96
N ARG A 967 -40.85 -34.02 17.85
CA ARG A 967 -42.30 -33.84 17.79
C ARG A 967 -42.89 -35.23 18.05
N ASN A 968 -43.38 -35.46 19.25
CA ASN A 968 -44.23 -36.61 19.55
C ASN A 968 -45.56 -36.45 18.80
N ASN A 969 -45.54 -36.58 17.47
CA ASN A 969 -46.72 -36.72 16.64
C ASN A 969 -46.85 -38.20 16.29
N ALA A 970 -47.54 -38.93 17.16
CA ALA A 970 -48.43 -39.96 16.67
C ALA A 970 -49.53 -39.24 15.85
N ASP A 971 -49.81 -39.73 14.64
CA ASP A 971 -50.97 -39.42 13.78
C ASP A 971 -50.93 -38.24 12.77
N GLY A 972 -49.76 -37.83 12.25
CA GLY A 972 -49.67 -36.85 11.15
C GLY A 972 -49.02 -37.42 9.87
N ASP A 973 -49.73 -37.29 8.74
CA ASP A 973 -49.37 -37.73 7.37
C ASP A 973 -47.89 -37.44 6.98
N PRO A 974 -47.10 -38.42 6.49
CA PRO A 974 -45.67 -38.26 6.17
C PRO A 974 -45.32 -37.37 4.97
N SER A 975 -46.29 -36.73 4.32
CA SER A 975 -46.11 -36.15 2.97
C SER A 975 -45.77 -34.65 2.90
N GLU A 976 -45.78 -33.90 4.00
CA GLU A 976 -45.30 -32.51 4.05
C GLU A 976 -44.44 -32.27 5.29
N ILE A 977 -43.22 -32.83 5.27
CA ILE A 977 -42.18 -32.45 6.22
C ILE A 977 -41.35 -31.34 5.56
N THR A 978 -41.76 -30.09 5.73
CA THR A 978 -40.86 -28.93 5.62
C THR A 978 -39.91 -28.92 6.83
N THR A 979 -39.06 -29.94 6.92
CA THR A 979 -37.82 -29.89 7.71
C THR A 979 -36.87 -28.98 6.99
N THR A 980 -36.46 -27.83 7.56
CA THR A 980 -35.03 -27.48 7.67
C THR A 980 -34.71 -26.14 8.35
N GLU A 981 -35.61 -25.14 8.41
CA GLU A 981 -35.18 -23.78 8.79
C GLU A 981 -35.14 -23.48 10.31
N GLU A 982 -36.13 -23.91 11.11
CA GLU A 982 -36.19 -23.51 12.55
C GLU A 982 -35.10 -24.12 13.46
N SER A 983 -34.38 -25.15 13.00
CA SER A 983 -33.35 -25.85 13.77
C SER A 983 -31.93 -25.27 13.62
N GLN A 984 -31.71 -24.30 12.74
CA GLN A 984 -30.35 -23.81 12.45
C GLN A 984 -29.88 -22.69 13.40
N SER A 985 -30.75 -22.14 14.24
CA SER A 985 -30.42 -20.94 15.03
C SER A 985 -29.70 -21.19 16.37
N THR A 986 -29.46 -22.46 16.73
CA THR A 986 -28.70 -22.86 17.93
C THR A 986 -27.41 -23.53 17.47
N ALA A 987 -26.25 -23.06 17.92
CA ALA A 987 -24.96 -23.74 17.73
C ALA A 987 -24.36 -24.15 19.07
N ALA A 988 -23.55 -25.21 19.06
CA ALA A 988 -22.89 -25.72 20.25
C ALA A 988 -21.48 -26.26 19.92
N TYR A 989 -20.53 -25.90 20.75
CA TYR A 989 -19.11 -26.21 20.62
C TYR A 989 -18.62 -26.81 21.93
N ALA A 990 -17.64 -27.71 21.87
CA ALA A 990 -17.04 -28.27 23.07
C ALA A 990 -15.55 -28.48 22.90
N PHE A 991 -14.81 -28.25 23.98
CA PHE A 991 -13.36 -28.35 24.04
C PHE A 991 -12.92 -29.12 25.28
N ILE A 992 -11.85 -29.90 25.17
CA ILE A 992 -11.22 -30.60 26.29
C ILE A 992 -9.76 -30.15 26.46
N ASN A 993 -9.42 -29.72 27.66
CA ASN A 993 -8.05 -29.34 28.04
C ASN A 993 -7.66 -30.03 29.36
N LEU A 994 -6.66 -30.91 29.32
CA LEU A 994 -6.12 -31.70 30.43
C LEU A 994 -7.20 -32.45 31.23
N ASP A 995 -7.81 -31.77 32.21
CA ASP A 995 -8.84 -32.31 33.13
C ASP A 995 -10.18 -31.56 33.02
N SER A 996 -10.33 -30.66 32.05
CA SER A 996 -11.47 -29.74 31.95
C SER A 996 -12.18 -29.87 30.61
N VAL A 997 -13.51 -29.86 30.64
CA VAL A 997 -14.38 -29.81 29.47
C VAL A 997 -15.15 -28.51 29.52
N SER A 998 -15.11 -27.78 28.41
CA SER A 998 -15.89 -26.56 28.20
C SER A 998 -16.92 -26.82 27.11
N VAL A 999 -18.17 -26.42 27.33
CA VAL A 999 -19.25 -26.47 26.33
C VAL A 999 -19.80 -25.06 26.15
N ILE A 1000 -19.78 -24.56 24.92
CA ILE A 1000 -20.23 -23.22 24.55
C ILE A 1000 -21.47 -23.38 23.69
N ILE A 1001 -22.53 -22.63 23.99
CA ILE A 1001 -23.82 -22.75 23.29
C ILE A 1001 -24.32 -21.36 22.95
N THR A 1002 -24.73 -21.13 21.71
CA THR A 1002 -25.18 -19.83 21.20
C THR A 1002 -26.63 -19.91 20.74
N ASN A 1003 -27.35 -18.78 20.81
CA ASN A 1003 -28.66 -18.62 20.17
C ASN A 1003 -28.62 -17.41 19.23
N THR A 1004 -28.46 -17.66 17.93
CA THR A 1004 -28.45 -16.62 16.87
C THR A 1004 -29.84 -16.36 16.29
N GLY A 1005 -30.88 -17.07 16.79
CA GLY A 1005 -32.25 -16.93 16.33
C GLY A 1005 -33.00 -15.76 16.97
N ASP A 1006 -34.24 -15.57 16.54
CA ASP A 1006 -35.15 -14.52 17.01
C ASP A 1006 -36.06 -14.97 18.18
N GLN A 1007 -36.04 -16.26 18.53
CA GLN A 1007 -36.83 -16.84 19.61
C GLN A 1007 -35.96 -17.39 20.76
N PRO A 1008 -36.44 -17.36 22.02
CA PRO A 1008 -35.77 -18.05 23.12
C PRO A 1008 -35.68 -19.57 22.91
N LYS A 1009 -34.53 -20.16 23.25
CA LYS A 1009 -34.26 -21.61 23.11
C LYS A 1009 -34.03 -22.26 24.47
N GLN A 1010 -34.55 -23.47 24.64
CA GLN A 1010 -34.31 -24.31 25.81
C GLN A 1010 -33.58 -25.58 25.42
N PHE A 1011 -32.52 -25.92 26.16
CA PHE A 1011 -31.71 -27.09 25.84
C PHE A 1011 -31.26 -27.83 27.09
N ARG A 1012 -30.94 -29.11 26.89
CA ARG A 1012 -30.31 -30.00 27.86
C ARG A 1012 -28.93 -30.42 27.38
N VAL A 1013 -27.92 -30.30 28.23
CA VAL A 1013 -26.56 -30.77 27.93
C VAL A 1013 -26.32 -32.14 28.55
N GLU A 1014 -25.87 -33.07 27.74
CA GLU A 1014 -25.47 -34.42 28.13
C GLU A 1014 -24.05 -34.70 27.62
N THR A 1015 -23.19 -35.21 28.49
CA THR A 1015 -21.78 -35.48 28.18
C THR A 1015 -21.48 -36.95 28.41
N GLU A 1016 -20.66 -37.56 27.56
CA GLU A 1016 -20.16 -38.93 27.79
C GLU A 1016 -19.18 -38.99 28.98
N PHE A 1017 -18.56 -37.87 29.33
CA PHE A 1017 -17.64 -37.75 30.45
C PHE A 1017 -18.37 -37.53 31.79
N ARG A 1018 -17.78 -38.05 32.87
CA ARG A 1018 -18.28 -37.80 34.22
C ARG A 1018 -17.78 -36.45 34.71
N ILE A 1019 -18.68 -35.47 34.79
CA ILE A 1019 -18.35 -34.13 35.28
C ILE A 1019 -18.74 -34.01 36.76
N THR A 1020 -17.76 -33.73 37.62
CA THR A 1020 -17.93 -33.72 39.08
C THR A 1020 -18.47 -32.39 39.62
N ALA A 1021 -18.09 -31.28 38.99
CA ALA A 1021 -18.55 -29.93 39.28
C ALA A 1021 -18.68 -29.17 37.95
N ILE A 1022 -19.76 -28.40 37.81
CA ILE A 1022 -20.03 -27.57 36.64
C ILE A 1022 -20.21 -26.13 37.09
N THR A 1023 -19.48 -25.21 36.45
CA THR A 1023 -19.72 -23.77 36.51
C THR A 1023 -20.39 -23.35 35.21
N VAL A 1024 -21.46 -22.59 35.31
CA VAL A 1024 -22.24 -22.12 34.15
C VAL A 1024 -22.26 -20.60 34.15
N ASP A 1025 -21.65 -20.02 33.12
CA ASP A 1025 -21.57 -18.58 32.89
C ASP A 1025 -22.49 -18.21 31.72
N HIS A 1026 -23.45 -17.32 31.98
CA HIS A 1026 -24.42 -16.85 30.99
C HIS A 1026 -24.10 -15.41 30.60
N TYR A 1027 -24.09 -15.15 29.29
CA TYR A 1027 -23.72 -13.87 28.71
C TYR A 1027 -24.88 -13.26 27.91
N SER A 1028 -24.97 -11.94 27.92
CA SER A 1028 -25.95 -11.15 27.18
C SER A 1028 -25.65 -11.09 25.68
N ASP A 1029 -26.53 -10.43 24.92
CA ASP A 1029 -26.33 -10.13 23.50
C ASP A 1029 -25.21 -9.12 23.24
N SER A 1030 -24.80 -8.34 24.25
CA SER A 1030 -23.60 -7.50 24.20
C SER A 1030 -22.33 -8.19 24.70
N GLY A 1031 -22.43 -9.45 25.18
CA GLY A 1031 -21.29 -10.21 25.70
C GLY A 1031 -20.98 -9.97 27.17
N GLU A 1032 -21.78 -9.15 27.88
CA GLU A 1032 -21.64 -8.97 29.33
C GLU A 1032 -22.12 -10.21 30.10
N GLN A 1033 -21.40 -10.61 31.14
CA GLN A 1033 -21.78 -11.73 32.00
C GLN A 1033 -23.01 -11.37 32.86
N ILE A 1034 -24.13 -12.08 32.65
CA ILE A 1034 -25.39 -11.88 33.38
C ILE A 1034 -25.39 -12.65 34.69
N VAL A 1035 -25.00 -13.94 34.65
CA VAL A 1035 -25.02 -14.82 35.83
C VAL A 1035 -23.95 -15.89 35.72
N SER A 1036 -23.26 -16.16 36.84
CA SER A 1036 -22.40 -17.31 37.04
C SER A 1036 -23.00 -18.21 38.13
N SER A 1037 -23.09 -19.52 37.89
CA SER A 1037 -23.63 -20.45 38.89
C SER A 1037 -22.90 -21.79 38.92
N ASP A 1038 -22.51 -22.24 40.11
CA ASP A 1038 -22.00 -23.58 40.34
C ASP A 1038 -23.16 -24.56 40.55
N ARG A 1039 -23.19 -25.64 39.77
CA ARG A 1039 -24.26 -26.64 39.81
C ARG A 1039 -23.71 -28.05 39.97
N LYS A 1040 -24.45 -28.87 40.74
CA LYS A 1040 -24.30 -30.33 40.74
C LYS A 1040 -25.05 -30.88 39.53
N SER A 1041 -24.47 -31.83 38.79
CA SER A 1041 -24.86 -32.25 37.43
C SER A 1041 -26.28 -32.79 37.20
N ARG A 1042 -27.20 -32.70 38.17
CA ARG A 1042 -28.55 -33.29 38.10
C ARG A 1042 -29.61 -32.40 37.43
N ASN A 1043 -29.34 -31.10 37.22
CA ASN A 1043 -30.28 -30.16 36.58
C ASN A 1043 -29.62 -29.44 35.41
N ASN A 1044 -29.67 -30.06 34.23
CA ASN A 1044 -29.00 -29.59 33.01
C ASN A 1044 -29.94 -28.84 32.04
N LEU A 1045 -31.05 -28.29 32.52
CA LEU A 1045 -31.95 -27.48 31.68
C LEU A 1045 -31.50 -26.01 31.71
N TYR A 1046 -31.27 -25.45 30.53
CA TYR A 1046 -30.84 -24.06 30.34
C TYR A 1046 -31.76 -23.34 29.36
N THR A 1047 -31.78 -22.01 29.41
CA THR A 1047 -32.57 -21.16 28.52
C THR A 1047 -31.67 -20.01 28.05
N LEU A 1048 -31.61 -19.79 26.74
CA LEU A 1048 -30.91 -18.67 26.11
C LEU A 1048 -31.90 -17.79 25.35
N LEU A 1049 -31.85 -16.48 25.56
CA LEU A 1049 -32.60 -15.51 24.75
C LEU A 1049 -31.86 -15.27 23.41
N PRO A 1050 -32.53 -14.66 22.41
CA PRO A 1050 -31.90 -14.22 21.17
C PRO A 1050 -30.61 -13.42 21.41
N GLY A 1051 -29.55 -13.73 20.65
CA GLY A 1051 -28.25 -13.06 20.70
C GLY A 1051 -27.33 -13.47 21.85
N GLN A 1052 -27.81 -14.29 22.79
CA GLN A 1052 -27.05 -14.70 23.98
C GLN A 1052 -26.24 -15.99 23.77
N PHE A 1053 -25.25 -16.19 24.65
CA PHE A 1053 -24.49 -17.44 24.71
C PHE A 1053 -24.21 -17.88 26.15
N LEU A 1054 -23.89 -19.17 26.30
CA LEU A 1054 -23.60 -19.84 27.56
C LEU A 1054 -22.23 -20.50 27.47
N VAL A 1055 -21.45 -20.44 28.56
CA VAL A 1055 -20.21 -21.20 28.73
C VAL A 1055 -20.36 -22.11 29.94
N ILE A 1056 -20.25 -23.41 29.71
CA ILE A 1056 -20.34 -24.46 30.74
C ILE A 1056 -18.95 -25.05 30.92
N LYS A 1057 -18.34 -24.89 32.09
CA LYS A 1057 -17.03 -25.44 32.42
C LYS A 1057 -17.17 -26.55 33.44
N GLY A 1058 -16.50 -27.67 33.22
CA GLY A 1058 -16.57 -28.82 34.11
C GLY A 1058 -15.26 -29.56 34.25
N LYS A 1059 -14.96 -30.06 35.45
CA LYS A 1059 -13.82 -30.96 35.64
C LYS A 1059 -14.19 -32.38 35.23
N ALA A 1060 -13.57 -32.87 34.17
CA ALA A 1060 -13.69 -34.25 33.72
C ALA A 1060 -12.87 -35.16 34.63
N THR A 1061 -13.44 -36.32 34.94
CA THR A 1061 -12.73 -37.43 35.60
C THR A 1061 -12.92 -38.67 34.74
N ASP A 1062 -11.84 -39.44 34.58
CA ASP A 1062 -11.80 -40.72 33.84
C ASP A 1062 -13.01 -41.64 34.08
#